data_AF-A0A0S8H4R2-F1
#
_entry.id   AF-A0A0S8H4R2-F1
#
_cell.length_a   1.000
_cell.length_b   1.000
_cell.length_c   1.000
_cell.angle_alpha   90.00
_cell.angle_beta   90.00
_cell.angle_gamma   90.00
#
_symmetry.space_group_name_H-M   'P 1'
#
loop_
_entity.id
_entity.type
_entity.pdbx_description
1 polymer ?
#
loop_
_entity_poly.entity_id
_entity_poly.type
_entity_poly.pdbx_seq_one_letter_code
_entity_poly.pdbx_strand_id
1 'polypeptide(L)'
;MPFSLKEAGGATPVSASRGTPQTRNRHYASNREPLVSNPYVPLPLGSVTPAGWLRLQLEGWANGMTGHLDEIWPDVGPDNGWLGGDGDIWERGPYWLDGLVPLAWTLKNDRLIEKASRWIAATLGSRRPDGFFGPETDRPQRGGRRPAPAADWWPRMVMLKVLQNYHEATDDGRVLDLMTDYFRFQQRELPARPLGHYTFWGQRRGGENLASIYWLYNRTGDTFLLGLARLVFDQTEDWTKRFTTDHGIWHVVNTAMGIKQPAVWYQQAGDPRYLDAVEDGIRYLMTHHGQVEGIWSGDELLHGTDPTQGVETCAVVEYMFSLESLLPITGSVRHADRLERVAYNALPAALSPRFVGRHYYQTPNQIACTREYHNFSTRHGDDNLVGLENGYGCCTANLHQGWPKFVAHLWMATPDDGLAALIYAPCEVRARVADGTEVSFLEQTEYPFEDTVRFTYRGPSGIAFALHLRIPAWAEDALLRVNGQRLPQAAPGTVVNADRTWNDGDRVELQLPMTIRVSRWHERSAAVERGPLVFALRRHEIWTPVKGTESYADYEISTDDPWNYGLVNEDLENPEEAYGIQRRELAGQPWSLEGAPLDIVARARRIPEWQRYGGITGPLPWSPISSREPEEEVTLIPYGCTKIRISEFPVAV
;
A
#
# COMPACT_ATOMS: atom_id res chain seq x y z
N MET A 1 0.98 33.51 5.74
CA MET A 1 -0.22 33.71 4.88
C MET A 1 -0.28 32.51 3.94
N PRO A 2 -1.32 31.67 3.99
CA PRO A 2 -1.32 30.44 3.21
C PRO A 2 -1.82 30.71 1.79
N PHE A 3 -1.10 30.16 0.80
CA PHE A 3 -1.51 30.13 -0.59
C PHE A 3 -2.74 29.23 -0.74
N SER A 4 -3.85 29.84 -1.15
CA SER A 4 -5.09 29.17 -1.53
C SER A 4 -4.92 28.56 -2.91
N LEU A 5 -5.01 27.24 -3.00
CA LEU A 5 -5.25 26.52 -4.26
C LEU A 5 -6.70 26.82 -4.66
N LYS A 6 -6.87 27.51 -5.79
CA LYS A 6 -8.19 27.75 -6.41
C LYS A 6 -8.75 26.43 -6.92
N GLU A 7 -9.95 26.10 -6.46
CA GLU A 7 -10.80 25.05 -7.01
C GLU A 7 -11.10 25.36 -8.48
N ALA A 8 -10.74 24.45 -9.38
CA ALA A 8 -11.20 24.47 -10.76
C ALA A 8 -12.55 23.74 -10.85
N GLY A 9 -13.58 24.49 -11.22
CA GLY A 9 -14.96 24.02 -11.37
C GLY A 9 -15.11 22.96 -12.46
N GLY A 10 -16.10 22.09 -12.26
CA GLY A 10 -16.35 20.89 -13.04
C GLY A 10 -16.54 21.12 -14.54
N ALA A 11 -15.89 20.26 -15.33
CA ALA A 11 -16.16 20.08 -16.74
C ALA A 11 -17.20 18.96 -16.92
N THR A 12 -18.32 19.30 -17.58
CA THR A 12 -19.37 18.39 -18.01
C THR A 12 -18.84 17.46 -19.12
N PRO A 13 -19.09 16.13 -19.08
CA PRO A 13 -18.76 15.25 -20.20
C PRO A 13 -19.77 15.42 -21.34
N VAL A 14 -19.27 15.34 -22.58
CA VAL A 14 -20.07 15.27 -23.80
C VAL A 14 -20.72 13.88 -23.92
N SER A 15 -22.05 13.82 -24.00
CA SER A 15 -22.89 12.61 -24.20
C SER A 15 -22.85 12.14 -25.68
N ALA A 16 -23.21 10.92 -26.09
CA ALA A 16 -24.15 9.95 -25.53
C ALA A 16 -23.93 8.53 -26.10
N SER A 17 -24.24 7.51 -25.30
CA SER A 17 -24.96 6.32 -25.77
C SER A 17 -26.12 6.03 -24.81
N ARG A 18 -27.28 5.69 -25.37
CA ARG A 18 -28.56 5.53 -24.69
C ARG A 18 -28.67 4.10 -24.13
N GLY A 19 -28.58 3.99 -22.82
CA GLY A 19 -29.04 2.87 -22.00
C GLY A 19 -29.26 3.39 -20.58
N THR A 20 -30.15 2.78 -19.79
CA THR A 20 -30.19 3.03 -18.35
C THR A 20 -28.76 2.86 -17.82
N PRO A 21 -28.17 3.80 -17.05
CA PRO A 21 -26.81 3.62 -16.54
C PRO A 21 -26.76 2.29 -15.81
N GLN A 22 -25.95 1.36 -16.31
CA GLN A 22 -25.75 0.09 -15.63
C GLN A 22 -25.03 0.40 -14.32
N THR A 23 -25.70 0.21 -13.20
CA THR A 23 -25.17 0.58 -11.88
C THR A 23 -24.37 -0.54 -11.23
N ARG A 24 -24.22 -1.68 -11.93
CA ARG A 24 -23.58 -2.91 -11.44
C ARG A 24 -22.96 -3.72 -12.57
N ASN A 25 -21.77 -4.24 -12.33
CA ASN A 25 -21.14 -5.22 -13.21
C ASN A 25 -21.92 -6.56 -13.16
N ARG A 26 -22.10 -7.22 -14.31
CA ARG A 26 -22.82 -8.50 -14.43
C ARG A 26 -21.96 -9.73 -14.14
N HIS A 27 -20.64 -9.61 -14.23
CA HIS A 27 -19.70 -10.74 -14.19
C HIS A 27 -18.99 -10.88 -12.85
N TYR A 28 -18.95 -9.79 -12.07
CA TYR A 28 -18.22 -9.69 -10.81
C TYR A 28 -19.10 -9.17 -9.68
N ALA A 29 -18.82 -9.63 -8.46
CA ALA A 29 -19.61 -9.32 -7.27
C ALA A 29 -19.59 -7.82 -6.95
N SER A 30 -20.67 -7.13 -7.32
CA SER A 30 -20.91 -5.71 -7.01
C SER A 30 -21.67 -5.55 -5.70
N ASN A 31 -21.69 -4.34 -5.15
CA ASN A 31 -22.51 -4.02 -3.98
C ASN A 31 -23.99 -4.34 -4.22
N ARG A 32 -24.59 -5.14 -3.34
CA ARG A 32 -26.00 -5.55 -3.39
C ARG A 32 -26.88 -4.53 -2.66
N GLU A 33 -28.11 -4.32 -3.10
CA GLU A 33 -29.03 -3.36 -2.44
C GLU A 33 -29.33 -3.85 -1.02
N PRO A 34 -29.31 -2.98 0.01
CA PRO A 34 -29.35 -1.52 -0.06
C PRO A 34 -27.98 -0.83 -0.01
N LEU A 35 -26.86 -1.55 -0.15
CA LEU A 35 -25.55 -0.90 -0.21
C LEU A 35 -25.44 0.00 -1.45
N VAL A 36 -24.82 1.16 -1.27
CA VAL A 36 -24.50 2.10 -2.35
C VAL A 36 -23.64 1.41 -3.39
N SER A 37 -23.96 1.59 -4.68
CA SER A 37 -23.13 1.08 -5.77
C SER A 37 -21.74 1.72 -5.76
N ASN A 38 -20.72 0.88 -5.89
CA ASN A 38 -19.34 1.32 -6.04
C ASN A 38 -19.03 1.66 -7.51
N PRO A 39 -18.20 2.70 -7.78
CA PRO A 39 -17.79 3.06 -9.13
C PRO A 39 -16.89 2.03 -9.81
N TYR A 40 -16.19 1.19 -9.05
CA TYR A 40 -15.40 0.08 -9.58
C TYR A 40 -15.59 -1.19 -8.76
N VAL A 41 -15.31 -2.33 -9.38
CA VAL A 41 -15.48 -3.65 -8.79
C VAL A 41 -14.14 -4.38 -8.79
N PRO A 42 -13.62 -4.82 -7.64
CA PRO A 42 -12.40 -5.61 -7.58
C PRO A 42 -12.51 -6.87 -8.44
N LEU A 43 -11.42 -7.22 -9.14
CA LEU A 43 -11.33 -8.48 -9.87
C LEU A 43 -10.95 -9.62 -8.90
N PRO A 44 -11.38 -10.87 -9.18
CA PRO A 44 -10.96 -12.03 -8.41
C PRO A 44 -9.43 -12.18 -8.35
N LEU A 45 -8.90 -12.64 -7.23
CA LEU A 45 -7.47 -12.81 -7.02
C LEU A 45 -6.87 -13.76 -8.08
N GLY A 46 -5.78 -13.33 -8.72
CA GLY A 46 -5.16 -14.05 -9.83
C GLY A 46 -5.65 -13.63 -11.22
N SER A 47 -6.66 -12.75 -11.31
CA SER A 47 -7.05 -12.11 -12.58
C SER A 47 -5.97 -11.19 -13.12
N VAL A 48 -5.20 -10.55 -12.23
CA VAL A 48 -4.02 -9.73 -12.58
C VAL A 48 -2.77 -10.50 -12.17
N THR A 49 -1.83 -10.63 -13.11
CA THR A 49 -0.54 -11.30 -12.89
C THR A 49 0.61 -10.35 -13.17
N PRO A 50 1.69 -10.36 -12.38
CA PRO A 50 2.76 -9.40 -12.52
C PRO A 50 3.65 -9.75 -13.72
N ALA A 51 4.23 -8.73 -14.34
CA ALA A 51 5.26 -8.86 -15.38
C ALA A 51 6.46 -7.96 -15.04
N GLY A 52 7.50 -7.98 -15.89
CA GLY A 52 8.67 -7.10 -15.79
C GLY A 52 9.29 -7.06 -14.38
N TRP A 53 9.60 -5.85 -13.93
CA TRP A 53 10.21 -5.63 -12.61
C TRP A 53 9.30 -5.99 -11.44
N LEU A 54 7.97 -5.89 -11.62
CA LEU A 54 7.01 -6.21 -10.56
C LEU A 54 6.98 -7.71 -10.29
N ARG A 55 7.09 -8.53 -11.35
CA ARG A 55 7.22 -9.99 -11.21
C ARG A 55 8.47 -10.36 -10.42
N LEU A 56 9.59 -9.69 -10.68
CA LEU A 56 10.82 -9.90 -9.92
C LEU A 56 10.62 -9.62 -8.42
N GLN A 57 9.85 -8.59 -8.04
CA GLN A 57 9.55 -8.35 -6.63
C GLN A 57 8.80 -9.53 -6.02
N LEU A 58 7.71 -9.98 -6.65
CA LEU A 58 6.90 -11.07 -6.12
C LEU A 58 7.71 -12.38 -6.06
N GLU A 59 8.44 -12.73 -7.11
CA GLU A 59 9.30 -13.92 -7.14
C GLU A 59 10.43 -13.84 -6.10
N GLY A 60 11.01 -12.65 -5.90
CA GLY A 60 12.00 -12.39 -4.86
C GLY A 60 11.47 -12.67 -3.46
N TRP A 61 10.30 -12.14 -3.12
CA TRP A 61 9.64 -12.41 -1.83
C TRP A 61 9.18 -13.86 -1.69
N ALA A 62 8.72 -14.49 -2.77
CA ALA A 62 8.36 -15.91 -2.80
C ALA A 62 9.56 -16.81 -2.49
N ASN A 63 10.74 -16.48 -3.02
CA ASN A 63 11.97 -17.23 -2.80
C ASN A 63 12.77 -16.76 -1.57
N GLY A 64 12.38 -15.63 -0.98
CA GLY A 64 12.96 -15.06 0.23
C GLY A 64 12.03 -15.20 1.43
N MET A 65 12.00 -14.15 2.25
CA MET A 65 11.39 -14.16 3.58
C MET A 65 9.91 -14.59 3.56
N THR A 66 9.09 -14.16 2.60
CA THR A 66 7.65 -14.51 2.60
C THR A 66 7.43 -16.01 2.42
N GLY A 67 8.11 -16.65 1.47
CA GLY A 67 7.92 -18.07 1.18
C GLY A 67 8.63 -19.02 2.14
N HIS A 68 9.50 -18.49 3.00
CA HIS A 68 10.29 -19.25 3.97
C HIS A 68 10.03 -18.83 5.42
N LEU A 69 9.07 -17.95 5.70
CA LEU A 69 8.88 -17.38 7.05
C LEU A 69 8.62 -18.46 8.11
N ASP A 70 7.79 -19.45 7.79
CA ASP A 70 7.50 -20.64 8.61
C ASP A 70 8.70 -21.54 8.89
N GLU A 71 9.76 -21.42 8.10
CA GLU A 71 11.00 -22.18 8.25
C GLU A 71 12.05 -21.43 9.08
N ILE A 72 11.94 -20.10 9.15
CA ILE A 72 12.99 -19.22 9.75
C ILE A 72 12.49 -18.45 10.98
N TRP A 73 11.18 -18.34 11.19
CA TRP A 73 10.60 -17.60 12.30
C TRP A 73 9.58 -18.46 13.09
N PRO A 74 9.89 -18.84 14.35
CA PRO A 74 9.09 -19.78 15.12
C PRO A 74 7.63 -19.38 15.36
N ASP A 75 7.29 -18.10 15.28
CA ASP A 75 5.93 -17.63 15.52
C ASP A 75 4.95 -17.97 14.39
N VAL A 76 5.45 -18.27 13.20
CA VAL A 76 4.65 -18.79 12.06
C VAL A 76 5.06 -20.21 11.69
N GLY A 77 5.74 -20.91 12.60
CA GLY A 77 6.24 -22.25 12.39
C GLY A 77 5.15 -23.34 12.40
N PRO A 78 5.56 -24.62 12.28
CA PRO A 78 4.64 -25.75 12.17
C PRO A 78 3.79 -26.00 13.43
N ASP A 79 4.18 -25.44 14.58
CA ASP A 79 3.44 -25.54 15.84
C ASP A 79 2.46 -24.37 16.06
N ASN A 80 2.29 -23.46 15.09
CA ASN A 80 1.33 -22.36 15.22
C ASN A 80 -0.11 -22.88 15.48
N GLY A 81 -0.85 -22.18 16.34
CA GLY A 81 -2.19 -22.58 16.75
C GLY A 81 -3.23 -22.60 15.64
N TRP A 82 -3.06 -21.80 14.59
CA TRP A 82 -3.94 -21.83 13.42
C TRP A 82 -3.74 -23.07 12.54
N LEU A 83 -2.65 -23.81 12.74
CA LEU A 83 -2.43 -25.16 12.21
C LEU A 83 -2.91 -26.27 13.16
N GLY A 84 -3.44 -25.92 14.33
CA GLY A 84 -3.81 -26.86 15.38
C GLY A 84 -2.66 -27.21 16.35
N GLY A 85 -1.54 -26.49 16.29
CA GLY A 85 -0.44 -26.62 17.24
C GLY A 85 -0.65 -25.87 18.56
N ASP A 86 0.40 -25.75 19.37
CA ASP A 86 0.38 -25.12 20.70
C ASP A 86 1.24 -23.83 20.81
N GLY A 87 1.75 -23.33 19.67
CA GLY A 87 2.49 -22.09 19.52
C GLY A 87 1.61 -20.84 19.46
N ASP A 88 2.00 -19.86 18.63
CA ASP A 88 1.28 -18.57 18.51
C ASP A 88 -0.16 -18.77 18.03
N ILE A 89 -1.12 -18.14 18.71
CA ILE A 89 -2.57 -18.29 18.44
C ILE A 89 -3.23 -16.98 17.98
N TRP A 90 -2.47 -15.89 17.93
CA TRP A 90 -3.04 -14.55 17.82
C TRP A 90 -2.93 -14.08 16.35
N GLU A 91 -2.27 -12.98 16.07
CA GLU A 91 -2.31 -12.28 14.79
C GLU A 91 -1.23 -12.68 13.78
N ARG A 92 -0.11 -13.28 14.21
CA ARG A 92 1.07 -13.46 13.35
C ARG A 92 0.87 -14.45 12.21
N GLY A 93 0.31 -15.62 12.50
CA GLY A 93 -0.08 -16.60 11.48
C GLY A 93 -1.07 -16.01 10.47
N PRO A 94 -2.21 -15.44 10.92
CA PRO A 94 -3.16 -14.76 10.04
C PRO A 94 -2.53 -13.65 9.18
N TYR A 95 -1.67 -12.79 9.75
CA TYR A 95 -1.03 -11.72 8.99
C TYR A 95 -0.10 -12.24 7.90
N TRP A 96 0.72 -13.24 8.21
CA TRP A 96 1.58 -13.85 7.20
C TRP A 96 0.76 -14.46 6.07
N LEU A 97 -0.34 -15.15 6.39
CA LEU A 97 -1.25 -15.71 5.38
C LEU A 97 -1.97 -14.64 4.55
N ASP A 98 -2.25 -13.48 5.13
CA ASP A 98 -2.88 -12.33 4.43
C ASP A 98 -1.98 -11.77 3.33
N GLY A 99 -0.67 -12.06 3.38
CA GLY A 99 0.27 -11.84 2.27
C GLY A 99 0.61 -13.09 1.45
N LEU A 100 0.75 -14.27 2.10
CA LEU A 100 1.14 -15.51 1.43
C LEU A 100 0.09 -15.99 0.43
N VAL A 101 -1.20 -15.94 0.78
CA VAL A 101 -2.29 -16.35 -0.12
C VAL A 101 -2.31 -15.50 -1.39
N PRO A 102 -2.40 -14.16 -1.35
CA PRO A 102 -2.35 -13.38 -2.58
C PRO A 102 -1.06 -13.59 -3.37
N LEU A 103 0.09 -13.76 -2.71
CA LEU A 103 1.36 -14.05 -3.40
C LEU A 103 1.31 -15.37 -4.18
N ALA A 104 0.84 -16.43 -3.52
CA ALA A 104 0.84 -17.79 -4.06
C ALA A 104 -0.01 -17.91 -5.34
N TRP A 105 -1.24 -17.40 -5.31
CA TRP A 105 -2.16 -17.49 -6.45
C TRP A 105 -1.85 -16.48 -7.56
N THR A 106 -1.36 -15.27 -7.21
CA THR A 106 -0.93 -14.27 -8.20
C THR A 106 0.26 -14.75 -9.01
N LEU A 107 1.22 -15.44 -8.38
CA LEU A 107 2.35 -16.06 -9.08
C LEU A 107 2.05 -17.42 -9.69
N LYS A 108 0.91 -18.04 -9.33
CA LYS A 108 0.61 -19.45 -9.64
C LYS A 108 1.74 -20.38 -9.18
N ASN A 109 2.22 -20.17 -7.96
CA ASN A 109 3.37 -20.90 -7.41
C ASN A 109 2.89 -22.11 -6.59
N ASP A 110 3.02 -23.31 -7.14
CA ASP A 110 2.52 -24.56 -6.53
C ASP A 110 3.07 -24.80 -5.11
N ARG A 111 4.35 -24.51 -4.86
CA ARG A 111 4.96 -24.66 -3.53
C ARG A 111 4.27 -23.78 -2.49
N LEU A 112 4.01 -22.52 -2.84
CA LEU A 112 3.34 -21.59 -1.94
C LEU A 112 1.84 -21.89 -1.82
N ILE A 113 1.20 -22.34 -2.90
CA ILE A 113 -0.21 -22.77 -2.90
C ILE A 113 -0.37 -23.96 -1.96
N GLU A 114 0.48 -24.98 -2.05
CA GLU A 114 0.45 -26.14 -1.14
C GLU A 114 0.64 -25.69 0.31
N LYS A 115 1.65 -24.84 0.56
CA LYS A 115 1.94 -24.31 1.89
C LYS A 115 0.73 -23.59 2.48
N ALA A 116 0.18 -22.61 1.78
CA ALA A 116 -0.98 -21.84 2.22
C ALA A 116 -2.23 -22.72 2.37
N SER A 117 -2.46 -23.66 1.46
CA SER A 117 -3.63 -24.54 1.48
C SER A 117 -3.71 -25.41 2.74
N ARG A 118 -2.57 -25.79 3.35
CA ARG A 118 -2.55 -26.50 4.64
C ARG A 118 -3.14 -25.65 5.77
N TRP A 119 -2.79 -24.37 5.83
CA TRP A 119 -3.33 -23.43 6.81
C TRP A 119 -4.81 -23.14 6.58
N ILE A 120 -5.21 -22.98 5.31
CA ILE A 120 -6.62 -22.81 4.95
C ILE A 120 -7.44 -24.03 5.37
N ALA A 121 -6.95 -25.25 5.07
CA ALA A 121 -7.64 -26.49 5.44
C ALA A 121 -7.76 -26.63 6.97
N ALA A 122 -6.71 -26.32 7.73
CA ALA A 122 -6.75 -26.31 9.19
C ALA A 122 -7.76 -25.28 9.72
N THR A 123 -7.77 -24.08 9.15
CA THR A 123 -8.70 -23.00 9.52
C THR A 123 -10.15 -23.40 9.23
N LEU A 124 -10.46 -23.88 8.02
CA LEU A 124 -11.80 -24.36 7.66
C LEU A 124 -12.23 -25.54 8.55
N GLY A 125 -11.30 -26.45 8.88
CA GLY A 125 -11.53 -27.61 9.73
C GLY A 125 -11.75 -27.27 11.21
N SER A 126 -11.34 -26.08 11.66
CA SER A 126 -11.56 -25.60 13.03
C SER A 126 -12.97 -25.07 13.30
N ARG A 127 -13.86 -25.08 12.30
CA ARG A 127 -15.24 -24.62 12.44
C ARG A 127 -16.01 -25.45 13.46
N ARG A 128 -16.61 -24.78 14.45
CA ARG A 128 -17.42 -25.38 15.50
C ARG A 128 -18.92 -25.35 15.19
N PRO A 129 -19.73 -26.21 15.85
CA PRO A 129 -21.18 -26.20 15.71
C PRO A 129 -21.87 -24.88 16.11
N ASP A 130 -21.26 -24.09 16.98
CA ASP A 130 -21.79 -22.80 17.44
C ASP A 130 -21.43 -21.63 16.51
N GLY A 131 -20.60 -21.88 15.49
CA GLY A 131 -20.09 -20.92 14.50
C GLY A 131 -18.71 -20.36 14.80
N PHE A 132 -18.10 -20.66 15.96
CA PHE A 132 -16.73 -20.24 16.23
C PHE A 132 -15.72 -20.95 15.30
N PHE A 133 -14.56 -20.34 15.05
CA PHE A 133 -13.45 -20.97 14.33
C PHE A 133 -12.10 -20.45 14.82
N GLY A 134 -11.02 -21.17 14.50
CA GLY A 134 -9.65 -20.85 14.89
C GLY A 134 -9.26 -21.38 16.27
N PRO A 135 -8.10 -20.96 16.80
CA PRO A 135 -7.58 -21.39 18.10
C PRO A 135 -8.56 -21.14 19.25
N GLU A 136 -8.64 -22.09 20.20
CA GLU A 136 -9.62 -22.09 21.29
C GLU A 136 -9.02 -22.02 22.70
N THR A 137 -7.74 -22.33 22.83
CA THR A 137 -7.06 -22.42 24.12
C THR A 137 -6.13 -21.22 24.26
N ASP A 138 -6.28 -20.47 25.35
CA ASP A 138 -5.35 -19.39 25.69
C ASP A 138 -3.93 -19.94 25.81
N ARG A 139 -2.98 -19.27 25.16
CA ARG A 139 -1.56 -19.63 25.18
C ARG A 139 -0.71 -18.42 25.55
N PRO A 140 0.40 -18.61 26.28
CA PRO A 140 1.39 -17.56 26.43
C PRO A 140 2.00 -17.24 25.06
N GLN A 141 2.23 -15.96 24.80
CA GLN A 141 2.98 -15.56 23.61
C GLN A 141 4.47 -15.87 23.81
N ARG A 142 5.17 -16.22 22.73
CA ARG A 142 6.63 -16.41 22.78
C ARG A 142 7.34 -15.12 23.20
N GLY A 143 8.50 -15.25 23.83
CA GLY A 143 9.31 -14.10 24.24
C GLY A 143 8.79 -13.35 25.48
N GLY A 144 7.94 -13.97 26.31
CA GLY A 144 7.49 -13.39 27.58
C GLY A 144 6.42 -12.30 27.43
N ARG A 145 5.77 -12.20 26.25
CA ARG A 145 4.67 -11.27 26.00
C ARG A 145 3.40 -11.76 26.70
N ARG A 146 2.47 -10.83 26.98
CA ARG A 146 1.22 -11.18 27.67
C ARG A 146 0.42 -12.19 26.84
N PRO A 147 -0.21 -13.20 27.47
CA PRO A 147 -1.08 -14.13 26.75
C PRO A 147 -2.16 -13.39 25.99
N ALA A 148 -2.39 -13.76 24.73
CA ALA A 148 -3.54 -13.30 23.97
C ALA A 148 -4.74 -14.20 24.26
N PRO A 149 -5.94 -13.65 24.51
CA PRO A 149 -7.15 -14.46 24.64
C PRO A 149 -7.45 -15.17 23.31
N ALA A 150 -7.60 -16.49 23.32
CA ALA A 150 -7.94 -17.27 22.14
C ALA A 150 -9.31 -16.85 21.55
N ALA A 151 -10.19 -16.34 22.40
CA ALA A 151 -11.49 -15.80 22.02
C ALA A 151 -11.45 -14.37 21.44
N ASP A 152 -10.29 -13.73 21.32
CA ASP A 152 -10.17 -12.39 20.77
C ASP A 152 -10.74 -12.31 19.34
N TRP A 153 -11.45 -11.22 19.07
CA TRP A 153 -12.07 -10.94 17.79
C TRP A 153 -11.05 -10.59 16.71
N TRP A 154 -9.99 -9.86 17.07
CA TRP A 154 -9.07 -9.27 16.08
C TRP A 154 -8.37 -10.28 15.16
N PRO A 155 -7.72 -11.36 15.66
CA PRO A 155 -7.08 -12.34 14.78
C PRO A 155 -8.01 -12.93 13.73
N ARG A 156 -9.29 -13.12 14.09
CA ARG A 156 -10.31 -13.64 13.18
C ARG A 156 -10.65 -12.61 12.10
N MET A 157 -10.63 -11.31 12.40
CA MET A 157 -10.79 -10.28 11.36
C MET A 157 -9.71 -10.40 10.28
N VAL A 158 -8.47 -10.67 10.68
CA VAL A 158 -7.37 -10.89 9.73
C VAL A 158 -7.58 -12.20 8.97
N MET A 159 -7.91 -13.30 9.67
CA MET A 159 -8.17 -14.58 9.01
C MET A 159 -9.38 -14.55 8.07
N LEU A 160 -10.39 -13.73 8.33
CA LEU A 160 -11.49 -13.51 7.40
C LEU A 160 -10.99 -12.89 6.08
N LYS A 161 -10.01 -11.97 6.11
CA LYS A 161 -9.38 -11.45 4.88
C LYS A 161 -8.63 -12.55 4.12
N VAL A 162 -7.92 -13.41 4.84
CA VAL A 162 -7.22 -14.57 4.28
C VAL A 162 -8.20 -15.49 3.54
N LEU A 163 -9.32 -15.83 4.19
CA LEU A 163 -10.35 -16.69 3.61
C LEU A 163 -11.04 -16.02 2.41
N GLN A 164 -11.24 -14.70 2.44
CA GLN A 164 -11.75 -13.95 1.29
C GLN A 164 -10.80 -14.06 0.10
N ASN A 165 -9.50 -13.77 0.30
CA ASN A 165 -8.50 -13.93 -0.76
C ASN A 165 -8.50 -15.36 -1.31
N TYR A 166 -8.56 -16.38 -0.44
CA TYR A 166 -8.64 -17.77 -0.88
C TYR A 166 -9.90 -18.06 -1.71
N HIS A 167 -11.07 -17.58 -1.28
CA HIS A 167 -12.32 -17.73 -2.05
C HIS A 167 -12.22 -17.03 -3.40
N GLU A 168 -11.73 -15.79 -3.46
CA GLU A 168 -11.56 -15.07 -4.72
C GLU A 168 -10.63 -15.80 -5.70
N ALA A 169 -9.68 -16.58 -5.19
CA ALA A 169 -8.74 -17.33 -6.04
C ALA A 169 -9.21 -18.73 -6.43
N THR A 170 -10.20 -19.30 -5.74
CA THR A 170 -10.56 -20.73 -5.87
C THR A 170 -12.04 -21.02 -6.03
N ASP A 171 -12.91 -20.04 -5.77
CA ASP A 171 -14.36 -20.18 -5.69
C ASP A 171 -14.82 -21.25 -4.67
N ASP A 172 -14.03 -21.48 -3.60
CA ASP A 172 -14.39 -22.46 -2.57
C ASP A 172 -15.55 -21.96 -1.72
N GLY A 173 -16.74 -22.55 -1.95
CA GLY A 173 -17.98 -22.22 -1.24
C GLY A 173 -17.94 -22.48 0.27
N ARG A 174 -17.04 -23.34 0.77
CA ARG A 174 -16.90 -23.62 2.21
C ARG A 174 -16.52 -22.36 3.00
N VAL A 175 -15.86 -21.41 2.35
CA VAL A 175 -15.56 -20.09 2.94
C VAL A 175 -16.84 -19.35 3.27
N LEU A 176 -17.81 -19.31 2.35
CA LEU A 176 -19.08 -18.62 2.55
C LEU A 176 -19.86 -19.26 3.70
N ASP A 177 -19.87 -20.61 3.77
CA ASP A 177 -20.51 -21.34 4.86
C ASP A 177 -19.87 -21.01 6.21
N LEU A 178 -18.54 -21.07 6.33
CA LEU A 178 -17.83 -20.76 7.57
C LEU A 178 -18.06 -19.31 7.99
N MET A 179 -17.93 -18.35 7.07
CA MET A 179 -18.12 -16.93 7.38
C MET A 179 -19.57 -16.64 7.80
N THR A 180 -20.56 -17.29 7.17
CA THR A 180 -21.97 -17.16 7.55
C THR A 180 -22.21 -17.66 8.98
N ASP A 181 -21.70 -18.85 9.32
CA ASP A 181 -21.82 -19.41 10.66
C ASP A 181 -21.10 -18.54 11.70
N TYR A 182 -19.89 -18.07 11.38
CA TYR A 182 -19.12 -17.18 12.25
C TYR A 182 -19.82 -15.84 12.49
N PHE A 183 -20.40 -15.23 11.46
CA PHE A 183 -21.11 -13.97 11.66
C PHE A 183 -22.42 -14.14 12.42
N ARG A 184 -23.09 -15.31 12.34
CA ARG A 184 -24.19 -15.65 13.26
C ARG A 184 -23.71 -15.81 14.70
N PHE A 185 -22.57 -16.46 14.91
CA PHE A 185 -21.92 -16.51 16.22
C PHE A 185 -21.62 -15.10 16.73
N GLN A 186 -20.93 -14.29 15.94
CA GLN A 186 -20.55 -12.93 16.29
C GLN A 186 -21.78 -12.05 16.61
N GLN A 187 -22.83 -12.10 15.80
CA GLN A 187 -24.08 -11.35 16.05
C GLN A 187 -24.72 -11.70 17.40
N ARG A 188 -24.66 -12.96 17.80
CA ARG A 188 -25.18 -13.42 19.10
C ARG A 188 -24.31 -12.97 20.27
N GLU A 189 -22.98 -13.00 20.13
CA GLU A 189 -22.05 -12.78 21.24
C GLU A 189 -21.69 -11.30 21.46
N LEU A 190 -21.65 -10.47 20.40
CA LEU A 190 -21.22 -9.07 20.50
C LEU A 190 -22.00 -8.21 21.51
N PRO A 191 -23.31 -8.40 21.76
CA PRO A 191 -24.01 -7.66 22.82
C PRO A 191 -23.45 -7.92 24.23
N ALA A 192 -22.99 -9.14 24.51
CA ALA A 192 -22.42 -9.51 25.82
C ALA A 192 -20.89 -9.33 25.86
N ARG A 193 -20.23 -9.46 24.72
CA ARG A 193 -18.78 -9.42 24.54
C ARG A 193 -18.44 -8.48 23.39
N PRO A 194 -18.55 -7.15 23.59
CA PRO A 194 -18.31 -6.19 22.54
C PRO A 194 -16.89 -6.30 21.95
N LEU A 195 -16.65 -5.67 20.80
CA LEU A 195 -15.37 -5.75 20.08
C LEU A 195 -14.14 -5.46 20.96
N GLY A 196 -14.26 -4.52 21.91
CA GLY A 196 -13.20 -4.17 22.86
C GLY A 196 -13.09 -5.07 24.10
N HIS A 197 -13.92 -6.11 24.23
CA HIS A 197 -14.03 -6.93 25.45
C HIS A 197 -12.75 -7.68 25.79
N TYR A 198 -12.15 -8.36 24.80
CA TYR A 198 -10.95 -9.16 25.00
C TYR A 198 -9.69 -8.30 24.87
N THR A 199 -9.62 -7.50 23.81
CA THR A 199 -8.54 -6.54 23.60
C THR A 199 -9.10 -5.28 22.96
N PHE A 200 -8.47 -4.13 23.23
CA PHE A 200 -8.86 -2.88 22.57
C PHE A 200 -8.63 -2.93 21.06
N TRP A 201 -7.76 -3.83 20.57
CA TRP A 201 -7.50 -4.00 19.15
C TRP A 201 -8.74 -4.39 18.36
N GLY A 202 -9.61 -5.25 18.90
CA GLY A 202 -10.89 -5.59 18.26
C GLY A 202 -11.76 -4.35 18.00
N GLN A 203 -11.79 -3.39 18.93
CA GLN A 203 -12.48 -2.10 18.75
C GLN A 203 -11.80 -1.23 17.68
N ARG A 204 -10.46 -1.15 17.66
CA ARG A 204 -9.71 -0.34 16.67
C ARG A 204 -9.87 -0.87 15.24
N ARG A 205 -9.96 -2.19 15.10
CA ARG A 205 -9.93 -2.93 13.82
C ARG A 205 -11.32 -3.31 13.30
N GLY A 206 -12.39 -2.88 13.95
CA GLY A 206 -13.76 -3.22 13.56
C GLY A 206 -14.14 -2.84 12.12
N GLY A 207 -13.43 -1.88 11.50
CA GLY A 207 -13.56 -1.56 10.07
C GLY A 207 -13.19 -2.72 9.12
N GLU A 208 -12.19 -3.55 9.46
CA GLU A 208 -11.83 -4.75 8.69
C GLU A 208 -12.94 -5.81 8.78
N ASN A 209 -13.50 -5.97 9.98
CA ASN A 209 -14.62 -6.87 10.22
C ASN A 209 -15.87 -6.41 9.44
N LEU A 210 -16.13 -5.10 9.43
CA LEU A 210 -17.21 -4.48 8.66
C LEU A 210 -17.07 -4.74 7.15
N ALA A 211 -15.86 -4.55 6.60
CA ALA A 211 -15.60 -4.84 5.19
C ALA A 211 -15.85 -6.32 4.85
N SER A 212 -15.45 -7.24 5.74
CA SER A 212 -15.68 -8.68 5.58
C SER A 212 -17.17 -9.05 5.61
N ILE A 213 -17.97 -8.36 6.43
CA ILE A 213 -19.43 -8.54 6.48
C ILE A 213 -20.07 -8.11 5.16
N TYR A 214 -19.68 -6.96 4.59
CA TYR A 214 -20.19 -6.51 3.29
C TYR A 214 -19.74 -7.41 2.14
N TRP A 215 -18.50 -7.89 2.17
CA TRP A 215 -18.02 -8.85 1.18
C TRP A 215 -18.91 -10.11 1.13
N LEU A 216 -19.28 -10.64 2.30
CA LEU A 216 -20.16 -11.81 2.38
C LEU A 216 -21.60 -11.47 1.98
N TYR A 217 -22.10 -10.31 2.39
CA TYR A 217 -23.44 -9.85 2.05
C TYR A 217 -23.63 -9.72 0.53
N ASN A 218 -22.63 -9.19 -0.17
CA ASN A 218 -22.66 -9.04 -1.62
C ASN A 218 -22.76 -10.38 -2.37
N ARG A 219 -22.31 -11.47 -1.75
CA ARG A 219 -22.35 -12.85 -2.31
C ARG A 219 -23.60 -13.62 -1.90
N THR A 220 -24.01 -13.51 -0.65
CA THR A 220 -25.12 -14.31 -0.07
C THR A 220 -26.46 -13.59 -0.15
N GLY A 221 -26.50 -12.29 0.13
CA GLY A 221 -27.72 -11.50 0.28
C GLY A 221 -28.40 -11.65 1.64
N ASP A 222 -27.75 -12.33 2.59
CA ASP A 222 -28.31 -12.60 3.91
C ASP A 222 -28.46 -11.29 4.72
N THR A 223 -29.70 -10.85 4.92
CA THR A 223 -30.00 -9.51 5.48
C THR A 223 -29.58 -9.34 6.93
N PHE A 224 -29.39 -10.42 7.70
CA PHE A 224 -28.89 -10.33 9.08
C PHE A 224 -27.50 -9.68 9.14
N LEU A 225 -26.71 -9.79 8.06
CA LEU A 225 -25.38 -9.20 7.93
C LEU A 225 -25.42 -7.68 7.99
N LEU A 226 -26.46 -7.02 7.45
CA LEU A 226 -26.59 -5.56 7.54
C LEU A 226 -26.87 -5.09 8.98
N GLY A 227 -27.61 -5.89 9.75
CA GLY A 227 -27.82 -5.64 11.17
C GLY A 227 -26.54 -5.85 11.98
N LEU A 228 -25.78 -6.91 11.67
CA LEU A 228 -24.45 -7.14 12.27
C LEU A 228 -23.47 -6.02 11.90
N ALA A 229 -23.43 -5.59 10.63
CA ALA A 229 -22.59 -4.50 10.16
C ALA A 229 -22.82 -3.22 10.96
N ARG A 230 -24.08 -2.87 11.22
CA ARG A 230 -24.43 -1.74 12.09
C ARG A 230 -23.89 -1.92 13.51
N LEU A 231 -24.09 -3.09 14.12
CA LEU A 231 -23.59 -3.39 15.46
C LEU A 231 -22.05 -3.29 15.54
N VAL A 232 -21.36 -3.83 14.54
CA VAL A 232 -19.90 -3.77 14.43
C VAL A 232 -19.45 -2.32 14.27
N PHE A 233 -20.11 -1.53 13.41
CA PHE A 233 -19.83 -0.11 13.26
C PHE A 233 -19.99 0.65 14.59
N ASP A 234 -21.10 0.45 15.30
CA ASP A 234 -21.39 1.13 16.57
C ASP A 234 -20.39 0.76 17.69
N GLN A 235 -19.77 -0.44 17.61
CA GLN A 235 -18.73 -0.88 18.55
C GLN A 235 -17.30 -0.60 18.08
N THR A 236 -17.11 -0.15 16.83
CA THR A 236 -15.80 0.22 16.29
C THR A 236 -15.39 1.57 16.87
N GLU A 237 -14.09 1.83 16.95
CA GLU A 237 -13.60 3.18 17.21
C GLU A 237 -14.23 4.18 16.22
N ASP A 238 -14.69 5.33 16.73
CA ASP A 238 -15.25 6.39 15.89
C ASP A 238 -14.15 7.13 15.11
N TRP A 239 -13.66 6.47 14.06
CA TRP A 239 -12.67 7.00 13.14
C TRP A 239 -13.16 8.25 12.42
N THR A 240 -14.47 8.35 12.17
CA THR A 240 -15.08 9.55 11.56
C THR A 240 -14.84 10.76 12.46
N LYS A 241 -15.15 10.66 13.75
CA LYS A 241 -14.93 11.75 14.71
C LYS A 241 -13.44 12.05 14.90
N ARG A 242 -12.57 11.03 14.97
CA ARG A 242 -11.12 11.21 15.08
C ARG A 242 -10.56 12.06 13.94
N PHE A 243 -10.98 11.76 12.72
CA PHE A 243 -10.49 12.45 11.52
C PHE A 243 -11.07 13.85 11.32
N THR A 244 -12.17 14.21 11.99
CA THR A 244 -12.80 15.53 11.80
C THR A 244 -12.68 16.47 13.00
N THR A 245 -12.74 15.96 14.23
CA THR A 245 -12.94 16.80 15.43
C THR A 245 -12.10 16.40 16.65
N ASP A 246 -11.64 15.15 16.74
CA ASP A 246 -10.97 14.60 17.94
C ASP A 246 -9.51 14.22 17.66
N HIS A 247 -8.80 15.14 17.02
CA HIS A 247 -7.40 15.03 16.62
C HIS A 247 -6.46 14.74 17.80
N GLY A 248 -5.51 13.80 17.63
CA GLY A 248 -4.54 13.48 18.68
C GLY A 248 -3.41 12.56 18.23
N ILE A 249 -2.49 12.27 19.15
CA ILE A 249 -1.40 11.30 18.95
C ILE A 249 -1.98 9.89 19.12
N TRP A 250 -2.08 9.16 18.01
CA TRP A 250 -2.65 7.81 17.98
C TRP A 250 -1.62 6.79 17.52
N HIS A 251 -1.95 5.51 17.74
CA HIS A 251 -1.13 4.42 17.22
C HIS A 251 -1.15 4.41 15.68
N VAL A 252 0.01 4.52 15.05
CA VAL A 252 0.16 4.79 13.61
C VAL A 252 -0.47 3.70 12.72
N VAL A 253 -0.27 2.42 13.05
CA VAL A 253 -0.86 1.29 12.29
C VAL A 253 -2.39 1.22 12.46
N ASN A 254 -2.92 1.56 13.64
CA ASN A 254 -4.37 1.64 13.84
C ASN A 254 -4.95 2.74 12.97
N THR A 255 -4.28 3.89 12.90
CA THR A 255 -4.66 5.02 12.05
C THR A 255 -4.63 4.62 10.56
N ALA A 256 -3.56 3.95 10.10
CA ALA A 256 -3.41 3.48 8.72
C ALA A 256 -4.50 2.50 8.28
N MET A 257 -4.93 1.57 9.14
CA MET A 257 -6.09 0.73 8.87
C MET A 257 -7.43 1.47 9.03
N GLY A 258 -7.53 2.35 10.03
CA GLY A 258 -8.75 3.07 10.37
C GLY A 258 -9.20 4.05 9.30
N ILE A 259 -8.28 4.56 8.47
CA ILE A 259 -8.56 5.60 7.47
C ILE A 259 -9.65 5.21 6.46
N LYS A 260 -9.77 3.93 6.10
CA LYS A 260 -10.83 3.46 5.19
C LYS A 260 -12.18 3.26 5.87
N GLN A 261 -12.22 3.14 7.20
CA GLN A 261 -13.41 2.70 7.93
C GLN A 261 -14.64 3.57 7.67
N PRO A 262 -14.54 4.92 7.63
CA PRO A 262 -15.68 5.77 7.28
C PRO A 262 -16.25 5.43 5.89
N ALA A 263 -15.41 5.30 4.87
CA ALA A 263 -15.84 4.95 3.51
C ALA A 263 -16.37 3.51 3.39
N VAL A 264 -15.85 2.56 4.18
CA VAL A 264 -16.47 1.23 4.24
C VAL A 264 -17.91 1.36 4.72
N TRP A 265 -18.15 2.11 5.81
CA TRP A 265 -19.50 2.33 6.35
C TRP A 265 -20.41 3.16 5.44
N TYR A 266 -19.87 4.12 4.68
CA TYR A 266 -20.61 4.88 3.66
C TYR A 266 -21.46 3.98 2.76
N GLN A 267 -20.95 2.78 2.41
CA GLN A 267 -21.68 1.84 1.56
C GLN A 267 -23.06 1.48 2.13
N GLN A 268 -23.22 1.34 3.45
CA GLN A 268 -24.55 1.09 4.05
C GLN A 268 -25.27 2.37 4.46
N ALA A 269 -24.53 3.41 4.86
CA ALA A 269 -25.12 4.64 5.37
C ALA A 269 -25.67 5.56 4.26
N GLY A 270 -25.07 5.56 3.07
CA GLY A 270 -25.41 6.47 1.98
C GLY A 270 -25.13 7.94 2.26
N ASP A 271 -24.37 8.26 3.31
CA ASP A 271 -24.12 9.63 3.77
C ASP A 271 -22.71 10.11 3.38
N PRO A 272 -22.58 11.06 2.43
CA PRO A 272 -21.30 11.53 1.90
C PRO A 272 -20.31 12.04 2.94
N ARG A 273 -20.76 12.47 4.14
CA ARG A 273 -19.86 12.94 5.20
C ARG A 273 -18.80 11.92 5.60
N TYR A 274 -19.09 10.64 5.41
CA TYR A 274 -18.14 9.57 5.70
C TYR A 274 -17.02 9.51 4.66
N LEU A 275 -17.28 9.89 3.41
CA LEU A 275 -16.22 10.04 2.40
C LEU A 275 -15.39 11.30 2.69
N ASP A 276 -16.04 12.40 3.06
CA ASP A 276 -15.37 13.65 3.43
C ASP A 276 -14.42 13.44 4.63
N ALA A 277 -14.85 12.67 5.63
CA ALA A 277 -14.03 12.34 6.80
C ALA A 277 -12.73 11.59 6.46
N VAL A 278 -12.71 10.77 5.40
CA VAL A 278 -11.48 10.12 4.93
C VAL A 278 -10.50 11.16 4.40
N GLU A 279 -10.96 12.07 3.54
CA GLU A 279 -10.11 13.11 2.95
C GLU A 279 -9.64 14.12 3.99
N ASP A 280 -10.50 14.49 4.95
CA ASP A 280 -10.15 15.32 6.09
C ASP A 280 -9.11 14.65 6.98
N GLY A 281 -9.26 13.36 7.26
CA GLY A 281 -8.29 12.57 8.02
C GLY A 281 -6.93 12.51 7.35
N ILE A 282 -6.88 12.17 6.05
CA ILE A 282 -5.62 12.15 5.30
C ILE A 282 -4.97 13.54 5.30
N ARG A 283 -5.76 14.60 5.08
CA ARG A 283 -5.23 15.98 5.09
C ARG A 283 -4.66 16.35 6.45
N TYR A 284 -5.36 16.06 7.53
CA TYR A 284 -4.90 16.30 8.90
C TYR A 284 -3.58 15.56 9.16
N LEU A 285 -3.54 14.25 8.89
CA LEU A 285 -2.37 13.41 9.13
C LEU A 285 -1.17 13.89 8.32
N MET A 286 -1.35 14.18 7.03
CA MET A 286 -0.25 14.67 6.19
C MET A 286 0.20 16.09 6.57
N THR A 287 -0.68 16.94 7.10
CA THR A 287 -0.30 18.31 7.53
C THR A 287 0.55 18.29 8.79
N HIS A 288 0.22 17.42 9.75
CA HIS A 288 0.84 17.44 11.08
C HIS A 288 1.90 16.37 11.28
N HIS A 289 1.86 15.32 10.48
CA HIS A 289 2.73 14.15 10.60
C HIS A 289 3.28 13.69 9.24
N GLY A 290 2.92 14.33 8.12
CA GLY A 290 3.27 13.87 6.78
C GLY A 290 4.77 13.86 6.52
N GLN A 291 5.22 12.83 5.82
CA GLN A 291 6.58 12.68 5.30
C GLN A 291 6.54 12.57 3.77
N VAL A 292 7.64 12.93 3.14
CA VAL A 292 7.73 13.10 1.68
C VAL A 292 7.36 11.84 0.89
N GLU A 293 7.63 10.64 1.40
CA GLU A 293 7.33 9.35 0.80
C GLU A 293 5.82 9.01 0.75
N GLY A 294 4.96 9.91 1.23
CA GLY A 294 3.51 9.87 1.00
C GLY A 294 2.69 9.27 2.15
N ILE A 295 3.31 9.04 3.30
CA ILE A 295 2.66 8.58 4.52
C ILE A 295 3.07 9.47 5.69
N TRP A 296 2.25 9.51 6.73
CA TRP A 296 2.61 10.18 7.98
C TRP A 296 3.61 9.36 8.81
N SER A 297 4.44 10.05 9.58
CA SER A 297 5.37 9.44 10.51
C SER A 297 4.65 8.90 11.75
N GLY A 298 5.21 7.81 12.25
CA GLY A 298 4.89 7.25 13.54
C GLY A 298 5.75 6.03 13.83
N ASP A 299 6.34 6.03 15.01
CA ASP A 299 7.16 4.98 15.60
C ASP A 299 6.37 4.35 16.76
N GLU A 300 5.37 3.56 16.36
CA GLU A 300 4.14 3.15 17.07
C GLU A 300 3.14 4.27 17.29
N LEU A 301 3.56 5.45 17.74
CA LEU A 301 2.70 6.63 17.90
C LEU A 301 2.99 7.65 16.80
N LEU A 302 1.96 8.38 16.36
CA LEU A 302 2.14 9.52 15.46
C LEU A 302 3.20 10.48 16.02
N HIS A 303 4.23 10.72 15.24
CA HIS A 303 5.34 11.62 15.54
C HIS A 303 5.24 12.74 14.48
N GLY A 304 5.60 14.00 14.71
CA GLY A 304 5.36 15.11 13.76
C GLY A 304 5.93 14.98 12.32
N THR A 305 6.33 16.11 11.74
CA THR A 305 6.84 16.17 10.36
C THR A 305 8.38 16.15 10.27
N ASP A 306 9.10 15.99 11.38
CA ASP A 306 10.57 16.01 11.34
C ASP A 306 11.06 14.79 10.55
N PRO A 307 11.92 14.93 9.53
CA PRO A 307 12.34 13.82 8.66
C PRO A 307 13.28 12.82 9.36
N THR A 308 13.59 13.02 10.64
CA THR A 308 14.27 12.04 11.50
C THR A 308 13.30 11.14 12.28
N GLN A 309 11.99 11.37 12.18
CA GLN A 309 10.96 10.58 12.85
C GLN A 309 10.57 9.35 12.04
N GLY A 310 10.37 8.25 12.75
CA GLY A 310 10.18 6.93 12.15
C GLY A 310 8.85 6.77 11.42
N VAL A 311 8.84 5.96 10.37
CA VAL A 311 7.63 5.40 9.76
C VAL A 311 7.65 3.89 9.95
N GLU A 312 6.70 3.37 10.71
CA GLU A 312 6.54 1.93 10.92
C GLU A 312 6.16 1.18 9.64
N THR A 313 6.88 0.10 9.32
CA THR A 313 6.63 -0.73 8.13
C THR A 313 5.20 -1.29 8.06
N CYS A 314 4.59 -1.64 9.19
CA CYS A 314 3.18 -2.04 9.24
C CYS A 314 2.25 -0.91 8.78
N ALA A 315 2.53 0.35 9.12
CA ALA A 315 1.71 1.47 8.69
C ALA A 315 1.76 1.65 7.18
N VAL A 316 2.91 1.38 6.55
CA VAL A 316 3.08 1.43 5.09
C VAL A 316 2.12 0.46 4.39
N VAL A 317 2.21 -0.84 4.73
CA VAL A 317 1.39 -1.87 4.04
C VAL A 317 -0.10 -1.76 4.36
N GLU A 318 -0.44 -1.28 5.56
CA GLU A 318 -1.84 -1.08 5.94
C GLU A 318 -2.46 0.17 5.34
N TYR A 319 -1.67 1.23 5.16
CA TYR A 319 -2.15 2.41 4.45
C TYR A 319 -2.31 2.12 2.96
N MET A 320 -1.39 1.36 2.36
CA MET A 320 -1.58 0.83 1.01
C MET A 320 -2.88 0.05 0.90
N PHE A 321 -3.10 -0.94 1.77
CA PHE A 321 -4.32 -1.74 1.74
C PHE A 321 -5.59 -0.91 1.99
N SER A 322 -5.50 0.15 2.80
CA SER A 322 -6.59 1.11 2.97
C SER A 322 -6.89 1.90 1.70
N LEU A 323 -5.87 2.38 0.98
CA LEU A 323 -6.04 3.07 -0.30
C LEU A 323 -6.57 2.13 -1.39
N GLU A 324 -6.10 0.89 -1.42
CA GLU A 324 -6.61 -0.20 -2.28
C GLU A 324 -8.09 -0.47 -2.01
N SER A 325 -8.52 -0.45 -0.74
CA SER A 325 -9.93 -0.63 -0.34
C SER A 325 -10.80 0.60 -0.66
N LEU A 326 -10.22 1.80 -0.57
CA LEU A 326 -10.91 3.06 -0.85
C LEU A 326 -11.15 3.26 -2.35
N LEU A 327 -10.22 2.80 -3.19
CA LEU A 327 -10.26 2.99 -4.63
C LEU A 327 -11.56 2.46 -5.29
N PRO A 328 -12.02 1.22 -5.04
CA PRO A 328 -13.28 0.76 -5.61
C PRO A 328 -14.50 1.49 -5.04
N ILE A 329 -14.46 1.94 -3.79
CA ILE A 329 -15.58 2.61 -3.12
C ILE A 329 -15.77 4.05 -3.64
N THR A 330 -14.66 4.77 -3.85
CA THR A 330 -14.72 6.21 -4.16
C THR A 330 -14.41 6.54 -5.61
N GLY A 331 -13.69 5.66 -6.31
CA GLY A 331 -13.17 5.92 -7.66
C GLY A 331 -12.23 7.12 -7.75
N SER A 332 -11.69 7.58 -6.61
CA SER A 332 -10.91 8.81 -6.53
C SER A 332 -9.49 8.61 -7.08
N VAL A 333 -9.16 9.38 -8.12
CA VAL A 333 -7.80 9.47 -8.67
C VAL A 333 -6.77 9.88 -7.60
N ARG A 334 -7.18 10.69 -6.61
CA ARG A 334 -6.29 11.08 -5.50
C ARG A 334 -5.88 9.90 -4.62
N HIS A 335 -6.76 8.90 -4.43
CA HIS A 335 -6.39 7.69 -3.69
C HIS A 335 -5.40 6.84 -4.47
N ALA A 336 -5.56 6.75 -5.79
CA ALA A 336 -4.61 6.06 -6.66
C ALA A 336 -3.23 6.76 -6.66
N ASP A 337 -3.19 8.09 -6.77
CA ASP A 337 -1.93 8.85 -6.72
C ASP A 337 -1.20 8.67 -5.37
N ARG A 338 -1.95 8.65 -4.27
CA ARG A 338 -1.40 8.36 -2.93
C ARG A 338 -0.89 6.93 -2.83
N LEU A 339 -1.63 5.95 -3.38
CA LEU A 339 -1.22 4.55 -3.38
C LEU A 339 0.09 4.36 -4.13
N GLU A 340 0.23 4.94 -5.32
CA GLU A 340 1.47 4.93 -6.09
C GLU A 340 2.62 5.57 -5.32
N ARG A 341 2.39 6.72 -4.68
CA ARG A 341 3.44 7.39 -3.89
C ARG A 341 3.93 6.50 -2.75
N VAL A 342 3.04 5.85 -2.00
CA VAL A 342 3.45 4.96 -0.90
C VAL A 342 4.12 3.69 -1.45
N ALA A 343 3.57 3.08 -2.49
CA ALA A 343 4.05 1.81 -3.06
C ALA A 343 5.42 1.95 -3.73
N TYR A 344 5.70 3.07 -4.39
CA TYR A 344 6.97 3.28 -5.12
C TYR A 344 8.04 4.02 -4.30
N ASN A 345 7.71 4.47 -3.09
CA ASN A 345 8.67 5.12 -2.20
C ASN A 345 8.77 4.37 -0.87
N ALA A 346 7.77 4.52 0.01
CA ALA A 346 7.82 3.99 1.37
C ALA A 346 7.94 2.46 1.45
N LEU A 347 7.28 1.71 0.56
CA LEU A 347 7.33 0.24 0.58
C LEU A 347 8.72 -0.34 0.27
N PRO A 348 9.32 -0.13 -0.92
CA PRO A 348 10.65 -0.67 -1.23
C PRO A 348 11.71 -0.17 -0.27
N ALA A 349 11.56 1.07 0.20
CA ALA A 349 12.41 1.68 1.20
C ALA A 349 12.43 0.91 2.54
N ALA A 350 11.28 0.43 3.03
CA ALA A 350 11.17 -0.36 4.24
C ALA A 350 11.78 -1.77 4.13
N LEU A 351 12.07 -2.25 2.92
CA LEU A 351 12.37 -3.65 2.66
C LEU A 351 13.77 -3.87 2.10
N SER A 352 14.41 -4.98 2.46
CA SER A 352 15.72 -5.35 1.90
C SER A 352 15.59 -5.64 0.40
N PRO A 353 16.49 -5.11 -0.46
CA PRO A 353 16.51 -5.44 -1.88
C PRO A 353 16.84 -6.91 -2.15
N ARG A 354 17.37 -7.62 -1.14
CA ARG A 354 17.66 -9.06 -1.17
C ARG A 354 16.48 -9.93 -0.72
N PHE A 355 15.33 -9.34 -0.37
CA PHE A 355 14.10 -10.05 0.04
C PHE A 355 14.22 -10.87 1.34
N VAL A 356 15.20 -10.57 2.19
CA VAL A 356 15.52 -11.35 3.41
C VAL A 356 15.36 -10.55 4.71
N GLY A 357 14.86 -9.32 4.63
CA GLY A 357 14.70 -8.50 5.83
C GLY A 357 13.99 -7.19 5.57
N ARG A 358 13.76 -6.44 6.66
CA ARG A 358 12.99 -5.21 6.71
C ARG A 358 13.52 -4.26 7.79
N HIS A 359 13.17 -2.98 7.67
CA HIS A 359 13.25 -2.01 8.77
C HIS A 359 12.01 -2.13 9.69
N TYR A 360 12.14 -1.83 10.98
CA TYR A 360 10.94 -1.50 11.76
C TYR A 360 10.52 -0.06 11.50
N TYR A 361 11.44 0.87 11.71
CA TYR A 361 11.26 2.27 11.34
C TYR A 361 12.25 2.68 10.26
N GLN A 362 11.73 3.29 9.21
CA GLN A 362 12.50 4.05 8.24
C GLN A 362 12.29 5.55 8.45
N THR A 363 13.18 6.37 7.91
CA THR A 363 13.08 7.84 7.98
C THR A 363 13.48 8.48 6.65
N PRO A 364 12.97 9.66 6.28
CA PRO A 364 13.40 10.35 5.06
C PRO A 364 14.84 10.87 5.09
N ASN A 365 15.30 11.31 6.25
CA ASN A 365 16.69 11.72 6.47
C ASN A 365 17.38 10.71 7.41
N GLN A 366 17.84 9.61 6.80
CA GLN A 366 18.51 8.48 7.44
C GLN A 366 19.99 8.43 7.06
N ILE A 367 20.89 8.92 7.92
CA ILE A 367 22.33 8.93 7.58
C ILE A 367 23.04 7.60 7.82
N ALA A 368 22.46 6.73 8.64
CA ALA A 368 22.95 5.39 8.92
C ALA A 368 21.78 4.51 9.39
N CYS A 369 21.96 3.19 9.34
CA CYS A 369 21.08 2.21 9.97
C CYS A 369 21.86 1.51 11.08
N THR A 370 21.71 1.97 12.31
CA THR A 370 22.50 1.45 13.45
C THR A 370 21.67 1.39 14.73
N ARG A 371 22.26 0.83 15.79
CA ARG A 371 21.68 0.84 17.14
C ARG A 371 21.94 2.13 17.92
N GLU A 372 22.57 3.12 17.29
CA GLU A 372 22.79 4.41 17.92
C GLU A 372 21.47 5.14 18.20
N TYR A 373 21.58 6.28 18.90
CA TYR A 373 20.42 7.11 19.21
C TYR A 373 19.65 7.51 17.94
N HIS A 374 18.34 7.28 17.98
CA HIS A 374 17.36 7.80 17.02
C HIS A 374 16.26 8.55 17.75
N ASN A 375 15.61 9.49 17.06
CA ASN A 375 14.51 10.28 17.59
C ASN A 375 13.17 9.52 17.54
N PHE A 376 13.14 8.28 18.05
CA PHE A 376 11.91 7.47 18.09
C PHE A 376 11.17 7.63 19.41
N SER A 377 9.84 7.76 19.35
CA SER A 377 8.98 7.86 20.54
C SER A 377 8.89 6.53 21.29
N THR A 378 8.91 5.41 20.56
CA THR A 378 8.94 4.04 21.12
C THR A 378 10.16 3.30 20.61
N ARG A 379 10.98 2.76 21.54
CA ARG A 379 12.30 2.17 21.23
C ARG A 379 12.40 0.73 21.73
N HIS A 380 12.86 -0.15 20.87
CA HIS A 380 13.19 -1.55 21.16
C HIS A 380 14.70 -1.82 21.13
N GLY A 381 15.49 -0.89 20.57
CA GLY A 381 16.95 -0.88 20.64
C GLY A 381 17.67 -1.42 19.39
N ASP A 382 16.93 -1.95 18.43
CA ASP A 382 17.39 -2.34 17.10
C ASP A 382 16.41 -1.92 15.98
N ASP A 383 15.48 -1.01 16.28
CA ASP A 383 14.35 -0.63 15.42
C ASP A 383 14.73 -0.19 13.99
N ASN A 384 15.91 0.41 13.83
CA ASN A 384 16.36 0.94 12.56
C ASN A 384 17.21 -0.05 11.74
N LEU A 385 17.60 -1.20 12.31
CA LEU A 385 18.37 -2.21 11.58
C LEU A 385 17.54 -2.88 10.48
N VAL A 386 18.22 -3.42 9.47
CA VAL A 386 17.58 -4.27 8.44
C VAL A 386 17.77 -5.73 8.78
N GLY A 387 16.68 -6.48 8.97
CA GLY A 387 16.76 -7.87 9.41
C GLY A 387 15.40 -8.55 9.49
N LEU A 388 15.35 -9.72 10.12
CA LEU A 388 14.13 -10.55 10.16
C LEU A 388 13.11 -9.99 11.16
N GLU A 389 13.49 -9.83 12.43
CA GLU A 389 12.61 -9.43 13.54
C GLU A 389 13.24 -8.31 14.39
N ASN A 390 13.76 -7.27 13.75
CA ASN A 390 14.17 -6.05 14.45
C ASN A 390 12.94 -5.28 14.96
N GLY A 391 13.04 -4.66 16.13
CA GLY A 391 11.90 -4.02 16.78
C GLY A 391 10.84 -4.99 17.26
N TYR A 392 9.55 -4.62 17.14
CA TYR A 392 8.45 -5.53 17.42
C TYR A 392 8.15 -6.42 16.20
N GLY A 393 7.83 -7.70 16.44
CA GLY A 393 7.63 -8.70 15.38
C GLY A 393 6.35 -8.57 14.55
N CYS A 394 5.51 -7.53 14.75
CA CYS A 394 4.28 -7.35 13.98
C CYS A 394 4.56 -7.17 12.48
N CYS A 395 5.54 -6.34 12.13
CA CYS A 395 5.93 -6.06 10.76
C CYS A 395 6.50 -7.30 10.07
N THR A 396 7.23 -8.14 10.81
CA THR A 396 7.75 -9.43 10.32
C THR A 396 6.63 -10.33 9.84
N ALA A 397 5.45 -10.30 10.47
CA ALA A 397 4.28 -11.01 9.98
C ALA A 397 3.51 -10.25 8.89
N ASN A 398 3.40 -8.92 9.02
CA ASN A 398 2.40 -8.15 8.28
C ASN A 398 2.88 -7.62 6.91
N LEU A 399 4.19 -7.42 6.72
CA LEU A 399 4.73 -6.77 5.51
C LEU A 399 4.37 -7.50 4.20
N HIS A 400 4.11 -8.80 4.29
CA HIS A 400 3.98 -9.70 3.14
C HIS A 400 2.81 -9.39 2.23
N GLN A 401 1.84 -8.59 2.69
CA GLN A 401 0.68 -8.19 1.89
C GLN A 401 0.97 -7.09 0.86
N GLY A 402 2.05 -6.31 1.02
CA GLY A 402 2.30 -5.09 0.24
C GLY A 402 2.25 -5.29 -1.28
N TRP A 403 3.22 -6.01 -1.86
CA TRP A 403 3.25 -6.23 -3.32
C TRP A 403 2.12 -7.12 -3.86
N PRO A 404 1.75 -8.25 -3.21
CA PRO A 404 0.70 -9.11 -3.74
C PRO A 404 -0.67 -8.44 -3.83
N LYS A 405 -1.06 -7.65 -2.82
CA LYS A 405 -2.33 -6.93 -2.86
C LYS A 405 -2.27 -5.73 -3.80
N PHE A 406 -1.12 -5.05 -3.89
CA PHE A 406 -0.91 -4.03 -4.90
C PHE A 406 -1.17 -4.55 -6.32
N VAL A 407 -0.64 -5.73 -6.68
CA VAL A 407 -0.90 -6.38 -7.97
C VAL A 407 -2.40 -6.64 -8.19
N ALA A 408 -3.09 -7.16 -7.17
CA ALA A 408 -4.51 -7.47 -7.25
C ALA A 408 -5.41 -6.24 -7.51
N HIS A 409 -4.92 -5.03 -7.22
CA HIS A 409 -5.67 -3.78 -7.37
C HIS A 409 -5.20 -2.89 -8.52
N LEU A 410 -4.28 -3.35 -9.39
CA LEU A 410 -3.86 -2.59 -10.57
C LEU A 410 -5.03 -2.34 -11.54
N TRP A 411 -5.84 -3.38 -11.72
CA TRP A 411 -7.00 -3.40 -12.62
C TRP A 411 -8.28 -3.73 -11.87
N MET A 412 -9.38 -3.14 -12.32
CA MET A 412 -10.73 -3.38 -11.79
C MET A 412 -11.74 -3.58 -12.92
N ALA A 413 -12.85 -4.24 -12.61
CA ALA A 413 -14.01 -4.23 -13.49
C ALA A 413 -14.83 -2.95 -13.28
N THR A 414 -15.59 -2.57 -14.29
CA THR A 414 -16.42 -1.35 -14.27
C THR A 414 -17.92 -1.70 -14.29
N PRO A 415 -18.81 -0.81 -13.80
CA PRO A 415 -20.26 -1.05 -13.81
C PRO A 415 -20.87 -1.25 -15.20
N ASP A 416 -20.22 -0.73 -16.25
CA ASP A 416 -20.59 -0.88 -17.66
C ASP A 416 -19.98 -2.13 -18.33
N ASP A 417 -19.61 -3.14 -17.54
CA ASP A 417 -19.00 -4.41 -17.98
C ASP A 417 -17.70 -4.25 -18.81
N GLY A 418 -16.96 -3.18 -18.55
CA GLY A 418 -15.62 -2.94 -19.07
C GLY A 418 -14.53 -3.22 -18.04
N LEU A 419 -13.36 -2.61 -18.28
CA LEU A 419 -12.18 -2.71 -17.41
C LEU A 419 -11.60 -1.33 -17.13
N ALA A 420 -10.97 -1.17 -15.97
CA ALA A 420 -10.25 0.02 -15.57
C ALA A 420 -8.82 -0.31 -15.20
N ALA A 421 -7.84 0.36 -15.83
CA ALA A 421 -6.46 0.40 -15.36
C ALA A 421 -6.30 1.64 -14.49
N LEU A 422 -6.25 1.44 -13.17
CA LEU A 422 -6.26 2.53 -12.19
C LEU A 422 -4.90 2.75 -11.54
N ILE A 423 -4.01 1.75 -11.55
CA ILE A 423 -2.63 1.87 -11.06
C ILE A 423 -1.73 1.23 -12.12
N TYR A 424 -0.62 1.88 -12.47
CA TYR A 424 0.19 1.45 -13.60
C TYR A 424 1.42 0.67 -13.18
N ALA A 425 1.58 -0.55 -13.68
CA ALA A 425 2.76 -1.37 -13.47
C ALA A 425 2.79 -2.52 -14.49
N PRO A 426 3.96 -3.08 -14.83
CA PRO A 426 4.02 -4.18 -15.78
C PRO A 426 3.20 -5.38 -15.26
N CYS A 427 2.14 -5.74 -15.99
CA CYS A 427 1.24 -6.82 -15.63
C CYS A 427 0.46 -7.37 -16.84
N GLU A 428 -0.28 -8.45 -16.61
CA GLU A 428 -1.32 -8.93 -17.52
C GLU A 428 -2.61 -9.13 -16.73
N VAL A 429 -3.71 -8.56 -17.21
CA VAL A 429 -5.06 -8.79 -16.68
C VAL A 429 -5.82 -9.75 -17.59
N ARG A 430 -6.57 -10.69 -17.00
CA ARG A 430 -7.54 -11.57 -17.68
C ARG A 430 -8.89 -11.42 -17.00
N ALA A 431 -9.91 -11.04 -17.75
CA ALA A 431 -11.22 -10.72 -17.18
C ALA A 431 -12.36 -10.90 -18.19
N ARG A 432 -13.58 -11.04 -17.68
CA ARG A 432 -14.83 -11.08 -18.44
C ARG A 432 -15.35 -9.66 -18.65
N VAL A 433 -15.72 -9.34 -19.88
CA VAL A 433 -16.26 -8.04 -20.28
C VAL A 433 -17.52 -8.23 -21.13
N ALA A 434 -18.24 -7.14 -21.39
CA ALA A 434 -19.41 -7.10 -22.27
C ALA A 434 -20.44 -8.20 -21.92
N ASP A 435 -20.62 -9.19 -22.79
CA ASP A 435 -21.57 -10.30 -22.64
C ASP A 435 -21.03 -11.50 -21.83
N GLY A 436 -19.85 -11.36 -21.24
CA GLY A 436 -19.17 -12.42 -20.48
C GLY A 436 -17.96 -13.00 -21.22
N THR A 437 -17.61 -12.43 -22.36
CA THR A 437 -16.41 -12.78 -23.13
C THR A 437 -15.15 -12.53 -22.29
N GLU A 438 -14.29 -13.54 -22.17
CA GLU A 438 -12.99 -13.41 -21.53
C GLU A 438 -11.97 -12.74 -22.48
N VAL A 439 -11.30 -11.72 -21.99
CA VAL A 439 -10.28 -10.93 -22.71
C VAL A 439 -9.02 -10.76 -21.85
N SER A 440 -7.92 -10.38 -22.47
CA SER A 440 -6.66 -10.03 -21.80
C SER A 440 -6.13 -8.68 -22.27
N PHE A 441 -5.54 -7.92 -21.34
CA PHE A 441 -4.66 -6.81 -21.66
C PHE A 441 -3.27 -7.08 -21.09
N LEU A 442 -2.27 -7.02 -21.96
CA LEU A 442 -0.87 -6.96 -21.54
C LEU A 442 -0.48 -5.50 -21.34
N GLU A 443 -0.12 -5.14 -20.11
CA GLU A 443 0.42 -3.83 -19.74
C GLU A 443 1.95 -3.88 -19.73
N GLN A 444 2.57 -3.23 -20.72
CA GLN A 444 4.01 -3.20 -20.94
C GLN A 444 4.54 -1.83 -20.58
N THR A 445 5.26 -1.76 -19.46
CA THR A 445 5.89 -0.53 -19.01
C THR A 445 7.02 -0.77 -18.01
N GLU A 446 7.95 0.18 -17.92
CA GLU A 446 8.89 0.35 -16.83
C GLU A 446 8.40 1.37 -15.78
N TYR A 447 7.14 1.83 -15.87
CA TYR A 447 6.53 2.69 -14.85
C TYR A 447 6.76 2.08 -13.45
N PRO A 448 7.18 2.88 -12.45
CA PRO A 448 7.20 4.34 -12.42
C PRO A 448 8.46 5.03 -12.98
N PHE A 449 9.40 4.29 -13.58
CA PHE A 449 10.68 4.84 -14.04
C PHE A 449 10.61 5.44 -15.45
N GLU A 450 9.66 5.00 -16.25
CA GLU A 450 9.31 5.61 -17.54
C GLU A 450 7.93 6.30 -17.51
N ASP A 451 7.71 7.15 -18.51
CA ASP A 451 6.51 7.98 -18.66
C ASP A 451 5.45 7.37 -19.60
N THR A 452 5.68 6.17 -20.15
CA THR A 452 4.80 5.61 -21.18
C THR A 452 4.30 4.22 -20.79
N VAL A 453 2.99 4.04 -20.81
CA VAL A 453 2.32 2.76 -20.55
C VAL A 453 1.68 2.26 -21.84
N ARG A 454 1.99 1.01 -22.22
CA ARG A 454 1.48 0.38 -23.44
C ARG A 454 0.60 -0.80 -23.11
N PHE A 455 -0.63 -0.78 -23.61
CA PHE A 455 -1.58 -1.88 -23.45
C PHE A 455 -1.79 -2.58 -24.79
N THR A 456 -1.70 -3.90 -24.81
CA THR A 456 -2.06 -4.71 -25.97
C THR A 456 -3.26 -5.59 -25.64
N TYR A 457 -4.36 -5.40 -26.37
CA TYR A 457 -5.53 -6.27 -26.28
C TYR A 457 -5.24 -7.63 -26.90
N ARG A 458 -5.63 -8.69 -26.19
CA ARG A 458 -5.55 -10.09 -26.62
C ARG A 458 -6.89 -10.77 -26.36
N GLY A 459 -7.54 -11.27 -27.40
CA GLY A 459 -8.84 -11.91 -27.25
C GLY A 459 -9.65 -11.97 -28.54
N PRO A 460 -10.93 -12.40 -28.46
CA PRO A 460 -11.83 -12.38 -29.61
C PRO A 460 -11.94 -10.97 -30.22
N SER A 461 -12.05 -10.90 -31.53
CA SER A 461 -12.23 -9.63 -32.24
C SER A 461 -13.71 -9.26 -32.34
N GLY A 462 -14.02 -7.96 -32.38
CA GLY A 462 -15.39 -7.47 -32.49
C GLY A 462 -16.09 -7.27 -31.14
N ILE A 463 -15.36 -7.28 -30.02
CA ILE A 463 -15.94 -7.14 -28.67
C ILE A 463 -16.01 -5.65 -28.30
N ALA A 464 -17.20 -5.15 -27.99
CA ALA A 464 -17.40 -3.74 -27.64
C ALA A 464 -17.50 -3.55 -26.12
N PHE A 465 -16.62 -2.72 -25.56
CA PHE A 465 -16.64 -2.31 -24.14
C PHE A 465 -15.71 -1.11 -23.92
N ALA A 466 -15.90 -0.42 -22.80
CA ALA A 466 -15.06 0.71 -22.38
C ALA A 466 -13.81 0.24 -21.60
N LEU A 467 -12.65 0.78 -21.98
CA LEU A 467 -11.44 0.74 -21.18
C LEU A 467 -11.24 2.08 -20.46
N HIS A 468 -11.30 2.09 -19.14
CA HIS A 468 -11.12 3.26 -18.28
C HIS A 468 -9.64 3.38 -17.91
N LEU A 469 -9.03 4.56 -18.11
CA LEU A 469 -7.61 4.82 -17.89
C LEU A 469 -7.45 6.04 -17.00
N ARG A 470 -6.81 5.88 -15.84
CA ARG A 470 -6.53 7.00 -14.93
C ARG A 470 -5.50 7.96 -15.54
N ILE A 471 -5.75 9.25 -15.44
CA ILE A 471 -4.76 10.30 -15.65
C ILE A 471 -4.34 10.83 -14.28
N PRO A 472 -3.11 10.55 -13.81
CA PRO A 472 -2.64 11.03 -12.50
C PRO A 472 -2.78 12.55 -12.38
N ALA A 473 -3.04 13.06 -11.18
CA ALA A 473 -3.20 14.51 -10.97
C ALA A 473 -1.94 15.32 -11.30
N TRP A 474 -0.78 14.67 -11.26
CA TRP A 474 0.51 15.29 -11.55
C TRP A 474 0.90 15.28 -13.03
N ALA A 475 0.19 14.53 -13.88
CA ALA A 475 0.53 14.31 -15.29
C ALA A 475 -0.15 15.36 -16.18
N GLU A 476 0.50 16.50 -16.36
CA GLU A 476 0.06 17.51 -17.32
C GLU A 476 0.28 17.03 -18.76
N ASP A 477 -0.61 17.44 -19.67
CA ASP A 477 -0.55 17.12 -21.11
C ASP A 477 -0.48 15.62 -21.45
N ALA A 478 -1.13 14.78 -20.64
CA ALA A 478 -1.24 13.34 -20.90
C ALA A 478 -1.81 13.06 -22.31
N LEU A 479 -1.18 12.13 -23.01
CA LEU A 479 -1.48 11.79 -24.38
C LEU A 479 -1.90 10.33 -24.50
N LEU A 480 -3.14 10.13 -24.94
CA LEU A 480 -3.70 8.81 -25.21
C LEU A 480 -3.79 8.56 -26.72
N ARG A 481 -3.26 7.42 -27.16
CA ARG A 481 -3.37 6.94 -28.54
C ARG A 481 -3.97 5.54 -28.57
N VAL A 482 -4.83 5.27 -29.54
CA VAL A 482 -5.27 3.91 -29.84
C VAL A 482 -4.98 3.60 -31.30
N ASN A 483 -4.22 2.55 -31.56
CA ASN A 483 -3.70 2.19 -32.89
C ASN A 483 -3.03 3.39 -33.61
N GLY A 484 -2.26 4.19 -32.85
CA GLY A 484 -1.58 5.38 -33.34
C GLY A 484 -2.44 6.65 -33.45
N GLN A 485 -3.77 6.52 -33.39
CA GLN A 485 -4.68 7.66 -33.47
C GLN A 485 -4.81 8.33 -32.10
N ARG A 486 -4.54 9.65 -32.05
CA ARG A 486 -4.65 10.46 -30.83
C ARG A 486 -6.12 10.65 -30.44
N LEU A 487 -6.46 10.38 -29.19
CA LEU A 487 -7.73 10.75 -28.58
C LEU A 487 -7.68 12.17 -28.01
N PRO A 488 -8.83 12.82 -27.73
CA PRO A 488 -8.87 14.12 -27.07
C PRO A 488 -8.03 14.12 -25.80
N GLN A 489 -7.35 15.25 -25.56
CA GLN A 489 -6.53 15.42 -24.36
C GLN A 489 -7.40 15.32 -23.12
N ALA A 490 -6.89 14.60 -22.13
CA ALA A 490 -7.54 14.40 -20.86
C ALA A 490 -7.00 15.37 -19.82
N ALA A 491 -7.87 15.82 -18.93
CA ALA A 491 -7.45 16.68 -17.83
C ALA A 491 -6.71 15.85 -16.77
N PRO A 492 -5.66 16.39 -16.12
CA PRO A 492 -5.05 15.76 -14.97
C PRO A 492 -6.09 15.46 -13.88
N GLY A 493 -5.91 14.34 -13.17
CA GLY A 493 -6.80 13.97 -12.06
C GLY A 493 -8.15 13.39 -12.50
N THR A 494 -8.25 12.90 -13.74
CA THR A 494 -9.48 12.32 -14.31
C THR A 494 -9.31 10.87 -14.72
N VAL A 495 -10.40 10.24 -15.14
CA VAL A 495 -10.39 8.91 -15.78
C VAL A 495 -10.95 9.07 -17.19
N VAL A 496 -10.22 8.56 -18.17
CA VAL A 496 -10.58 8.63 -19.60
C VAL A 496 -11.14 7.30 -20.04
N ASN A 497 -12.24 7.35 -20.80
CA ASN A 497 -12.89 6.15 -21.29
C ASN A 497 -12.59 5.98 -22.79
N ALA A 498 -11.89 4.91 -23.13
CA ALA A 498 -11.76 4.43 -24.49
C ALA A 498 -12.89 3.41 -24.78
N ASP A 499 -14.07 3.92 -25.11
CA ASP A 499 -15.24 3.12 -25.53
C ASP A 499 -15.15 2.77 -27.02
N ARG A 500 -14.96 1.49 -27.32
CA ARG A 500 -14.75 1.02 -28.69
C ARG A 500 -15.02 -0.47 -28.85
N THR A 501 -15.00 -0.90 -30.10
CA THR A 501 -14.88 -2.31 -30.49
C THR A 501 -13.40 -2.70 -30.59
N TRP A 502 -13.01 -3.72 -29.84
CA TRP A 502 -11.64 -4.21 -29.74
C TRP A 502 -11.41 -5.39 -30.70
N ASN A 503 -10.25 -5.38 -31.34
CA ASN A 503 -9.75 -6.49 -32.16
C ASN A 503 -8.42 -6.98 -31.62
N ASP A 504 -8.12 -8.25 -31.83
CA ASP A 504 -6.86 -8.84 -31.37
C ASP A 504 -5.65 -8.03 -31.86
N GLY A 505 -4.74 -7.70 -30.94
CA GLY A 505 -3.57 -6.89 -31.24
C GLY A 505 -3.80 -5.38 -31.27
N ASP A 506 -5.01 -4.89 -31.01
CA ASP A 506 -5.26 -3.46 -30.78
C ASP A 506 -4.34 -2.94 -29.66
N ARG A 507 -3.77 -1.74 -29.88
CA ARG A 507 -2.79 -1.13 -28.98
C ARG A 507 -3.28 0.20 -28.44
N VAL A 508 -3.14 0.37 -27.14
CA VAL A 508 -3.31 1.64 -26.45
C VAL A 508 -1.96 2.10 -25.94
N GLU A 509 -1.61 3.36 -26.19
CA GLU A 509 -0.43 3.99 -25.64
C GLU A 509 -0.85 5.21 -24.83
N LEU A 510 -0.50 5.21 -23.55
CA LEU A 510 -0.72 6.29 -22.63
C LEU A 510 0.62 6.89 -22.23
N GLN A 511 0.90 8.09 -22.72
CA GLN A 511 2.06 8.87 -22.31
C GLN A 511 1.63 9.83 -21.19
N LEU A 512 2.35 9.77 -20.07
CA LEU A 512 2.15 10.53 -18.85
C LEU A 512 3.41 11.37 -18.60
N PRO A 513 3.53 12.58 -19.18
CA PRO A 513 4.70 13.42 -19.03
C PRO A 513 5.09 13.60 -17.55
N MET A 514 6.30 13.16 -17.21
CA MET A 514 6.85 13.22 -15.85
C MET A 514 7.91 14.33 -15.76
N THR A 515 7.47 15.54 -15.44
CA THR A 515 8.36 16.67 -15.13
C THR A 515 8.95 16.55 -13.73
N ILE A 516 10.13 17.12 -13.56
CA ILE A 516 10.76 17.30 -12.25
C ILE A 516 10.01 18.38 -11.49
N ARG A 517 9.68 18.08 -10.24
CA ARG A 517 9.05 19.02 -9.31
C ARG A 517 9.85 19.09 -8.02
N VAL A 518 9.75 20.23 -7.35
CA VAL A 518 10.28 20.42 -6.01
C VAL A 518 9.14 20.76 -5.06
N SER A 519 8.97 19.95 -4.02
CA SER A 519 7.99 20.18 -2.94
C SER A 519 8.67 20.70 -1.67
N ARG A 520 7.90 21.33 -0.78
CA ARG A 520 8.40 21.93 0.46
C ARG A 520 7.86 21.23 1.70
N TRP A 521 8.76 20.89 2.62
CA TRP A 521 8.44 20.09 3.81
C TRP A 521 8.95 20.75 5.09
N HIS A 522 9.36 19.95 6.08
CA HIS A 522 9.75 20.42 7.40
C HIS A 522 10.84 21.48 7.34
N GLU A 523 10.75 22.54 8.15
CA GLU A 523 11.71 23.66 8.13
C GLU A 523 11.94 24.28 6.72
N ARG A 524 10.91 24.18 5.86
CA ARG A 524 10.93 24.61 4.44
C ARG A 524 11.98 23.89 3.56
N SER A 525 12.39 22.69 3.98
CA SER A 525 13.21 21.78 3.20
C SER A 525 12.62 21.54 1.81
N ALA A 526 13.45 21.12 0.88
CA ALA A 526 13.09 20.80 -0.50
C ALA A 526 13.24 19.30 -0.74
N ALA A 527 12.26 18.72 -1.44
CA ALA A 527 12.33 17.36 -1.94
C ALA A 527 12.13 17.35 -3.46
N VAL A 528 12.94 16.56 -4.15
CA VAL A 528 12.89 16.41 -5.61
C VAL A 528 12.00 15.22 -5.98
N GLU A 529 11.09 15.44 -6.92
CA GLU A 529 10.08 14.46 -7.34
C GLU A 529 9.99 14.38 -8.86
N ARG A 530 9.67 13.19 -9.38
CA ARG A 530 9.36 12.98 -10.79
C ARG A 530 8.29 11.91 -10.94
N GLY A 531 7.15 12.25 -11.54
CA GLY A 531 5.99 11.35 -11.56
C GLY A 531 5.53 11.02 -10.13
N PRO A 532 5.37 9.73 -9.76
CA PRO A 532 5.08 9.31 -8.39
C PRO A 532 6.33 9.09 -7.52
N LEU A 533 7.55 9.26 -8.08
CA LEU A 533 8.80 9.00 -7.38
C LEU A 533 9.31 10.22 -6.62
N VAL A 534 9.74 10.00 -5.39
CA VAL A 534 10.55 10.90 -4.56
C VAL A 534 12.01 10.50 -4.74
N PHE A 535 12.93 11.46 -4.68
CA PHE A 535 14.36 11.20 -4.82
C PHE A 535 15.12 11.41 -3.50
N ALA A 536 16.23 10.70 -3.36
CA ALA A 536 17.13 10.73 -2.22
C ALA A 536 18.58 10.83 -2.70
N LEU A 537 19.44 11.45 -1.90
CA LEU A 537 20.88 11.49 -2.16
C LEU A 537 21.44 10.07 -2.31
N ARG A 538 22.12 9.82 -3.44
CA ARG A 538 22.86 8.58 -3.65
C ARG A 538 24.13 8.60 -2.80
N ARG A 539 24.31 7.56 -1.97
CA ARG A 539 25.53 7.32 -1.21
C ARG A 539 25.87 5.84 -1.22
N HIS A 540 27.15 5.52 -1.12
CA HIS A 540 27.63 4.15 -0.95
C HIS A 540 27.11 3.56 0.36
N GLU A 541 26.67 2.31 0.33
CA GLU A 541 26.16 1.60 1.50
C GLU A 541 27.10 0.47 1.91
N ILE A 542 27.60 0.51 3.14
CA ILE A 542 28.42 -0.54 3.74
C ILE A 542 27.53 -1.38 4.65
N TRP A 543 27.19 -2.58 4.20
CA TRP A 543 26.33 -3.52 4.92
C TRP A 543 27.16 -4.42 5.84
N THR A 544 27.01 -4.27 7.15
CA THR A 544 27.75 -5.05 8.16
C THR A 544 26.80 -5.96 8.92
N PRO A 545 26.95 -7.30 8.84
CA PRO A 545 26.12 -8.22 9.62
C PRO A 545 26.47 -8.11 11.11
N VAL A 546 25.45 -7.95 11.96
CA VAL A 546 25.64 -7.80 13.42
C VAL A 546 25.03 -8.94 14.24
N LYS A 547 24.07 -9.69 13.67
CA LYS A 547 23.43 -10.85 14.31
C LYS A 547 22.83 -11.78 13.26
N GLY A 548 22.75 -13.08 13.53
CA GLY A 548 22.13 -14.06 12.61
C GLY A 548 23.10 -14.70 11.61
N THR A 549 22.57 -15.47 10.68
CA THR A 549 23.33 -16.12 9.59
C THR A 549 23.29 -15.26 8.33
N GLU A 550 24.24 -15.43 7.41
CA GLU A 550 24.36 -14.60 6.19
C GLU A 550 23.03 -14.48 5.39
N SER A 551 22.19 -15.52 5.42
CA SER A 551 20.91 -15.54 4.72
C SER A 551 19.82 -14.65 5.35
N TYR A 552 19.83 -14.46 6.68
CA TYR A 552 18.80 -13.69 7.41
C TYR A 552 19.42 -12.93 8.60
N ALA A 553 20.57 -12.31 8.38
CA ALA A 553 21.24 -11.52 9.40
C ALA A 553 20.53 -10.18 9.61
N ASP A 554 20.69 -9.64 10.81
CA ASP A 554 20.43 -8.24 11.12
C ASP A 554 21.67 -7.46 10.66
N TYR A 555 21.47 -6.37 9.92
CA TYR A 555 22.52 -5.56 9.32
C TYR A 555 22.49 -4.14 9.87
N GLU A 556 23.68 -3.64 10.18
CA GLU A 556 23.95 -2.21 10.21
C GLU A 556 24.37 -1.73 8.82
N ILE A 557 23.99 -0.50 8.48
CA ILE A 557 24.31 0.12 7.19
C ILE A 557 24.92 1.49 7.47
N SER A 558 26.13 1.72 7.00
CA SER A 558 26.85 2.98 7.20
C SER A 558 27.49 3.46 5.90
N THR A 559 28.05 4.67 5.95
CA THR A 559 28.80 5.28 4.86
C THR A 559 29.79 6.30 5.39
N ASP A 560 30.88 6.50 4.68
CA ASP A 560 31.78 7.64 4.88
C ASP A 560 31.43 8.81 3.94
N ASP A 561 30.44 8.63 3.06
CA ASP A 561 30.04 9.65 2.11
C ASP A 561 29.42 10.87 2.81
N PRO A 562 29.70 12.08 2.29
CA PRO A 562 29.05 13.31 2.74
C PRO A 562 27.53 13.26 2.58
N TRP A 563 26.79 13.91 3.49
CA TRP A 563 25.32 13.89 3.48
C TRP A 563 24.66 15.24 3.71
N ASN A 564 25.29 16.11 4.49
CA ASN A 564 24.85 17.46 4.81
C ASN A 564 24.96 18.40 3.60
N TYR A 565 24.14 18.15 2.60
CA TYR A 565 23.99 18.97 1.40
C TYR A 565 22.69 19.78 1.47
N GLY A 566 22.72 21.01 0.99
CA GLY A 566 21.54 21.80 0.67
C GLY A 566 21.45 22.06 -0.83
N LEU A 567 20.25 21.92 -1.40
CA LEU A 567 20.01 22.17 -2.84
C LEU A 567 20.12 23.67 -3.15
N VAL A 568 20.74 24.02 -4.28
CA VAL A 568 20.97 25.41 -4.70
C VAL A 568 19.63 26.12 -4.98
N ASN A 569 19.34 27.21 -4.29
CA ASN A 569 18.03 27.88 -4.31
C ASN A 569 17.55 28.27 -5.72
N GLU A 570 18.45 28.77 -6.57
CA GLU A 570 18.12 29.20 -7.93
C GLU A 570 17.60 28.04 -8.81
N ASP A 571 18.08 26.81 -8.57
CA ASP A 571 17.68 25.64 -9.34
C ASP A 571 16.24 25.20 -9.06
N LEU A 572 15.69 25.58 -7.90
CA LEU A 572 14.34 25.18 -7.50
C LEU A 572 13.26 25.97 -8.24
N GLU A 573 13.59 27.11 -8.86
CA GLU A 573 12.65 27.91 -9.65
C GLU A 573 12.34 27.26 -11.00
N ASN A 574 13.32 26.56 -11.59
CA ASN A 574 13.15 25.84 -12.85
C ASN A 574 13.90 24.49 -12.83
N PRO A 575 13.41 23.53 -12.02
CA PRO A 575 14.13 22.28 -11.77
C PRO A 575 14.23 21.38 -13.01
N GLU A 576 13.31 21.51 -13.97
CA GLU A 576 13.36 20.77 -15.24
C GLU A 576 14.55 21.17 -16.11
N GLU A 577 14.93 22.46 -16.10
CA GLU A 577 16.11 22.96 -16.81
C GLU A 577 17.40 22.78 -16.00
N ALA A 578 17.30 22.91 -14.67
CA ALA A 578 18.46 22.88 -13.78
C ALA A 578 18.98 21.47 -13.49
N TYR A 579 18.12 20.46 -13.48
CA TYR A 579 18.50 19.09 -13.09
C TYR A 579 18.60 18.16 -14.29
N GLY A 580 19.69 17.39 -14.33
CA GLY A 580 19.96 16.43 -15.41
C GLY A 580 19.34 15.08 -15.12
N ILE A 581 18.55 14.52 -16.05
CA ILE A 581 18.02 13.16 -15.94
C ILE A 581 18.94 12.18 -16.68
N GLN A 582 19.39 11.13 -16.00
CA GLN A 582 20.11 10.02 -16.61
C GLN A 582 19.32 8.73 -16.43
N ARG A 583 18.94 8.11 -17.54
CA ARG A 583 18.26 6.80 -17.55
C ARG A 583 19.29 5.69 -17.73
N ARG A 584 19.12 4.62 -16.97
CA ARG A 584 19.87 3.37 -17.10
C ARG A 584 18.91 2.28 -17.54
N GLU A 585 19.42 1.28 -18.26
CA GLU A 585 18.61 0.12 -18.62
C GLU A 585 18.11 -0.57 -17.35
N LEU A 586 16.80 -0.86 -17.28
CA LEU A 586 16.24 -1.59 -16.16
C LEU A 586 16.67 -3.05 -16.26
N ALA A 587 17.67 -3.42 -15.46
CA ALA A 587 18.20 -4.78 -15.38
C ALA A 587 18.19 -5.27 -13.93
N GLY A 588 17.50 -6.38 -13.67
CA GLY A 588 17.43 -6.97 -12.33
C GLY A 588 16.55 -6.19 -11.36
N GLN A 589 16.99 -6.08 -10.10
CA GLN A 589 16.23 -5.49 -8.98
C GLN A 589 16.27 -3.95 -9.04
N PRO A 590 15.20 -3.25 -9.47
CA PRO A 590 15.25 -1.79 -9.60
C PRO A 590 15.27 -1.04 -8.27
N TRP A 591 14.87 -1.70 -7.16
CA TRP A 591 14.80 -1.10 -5.83
C TRP A 591 16.07 -1.34 -5.00
N SER A 592 17.23 -1.52 -5.64
CA SER A 592 18.56 -1.49 -5.00
C SER A 592 19.36 -0.27 -5.41
N LEU A 593 20.41 0.04 -4.65
CA LEU A 593 21.29 1.18 -4.89
C LEU A 593 21.97 1.10 -6.27
N GLU A 594 22.37 -0.10 -6.67
CA GLU A 594 23.03 -0.39 -7.94
C GLU A 594 22.01 -0.46 -9.09
N GLY A 595 20.86 -1.09 -8.84
CA GLY A 595 19.83 -1.36 -9.83
C GLY A 595 18.86 -0.20 -10.11
N ALA A 596 18.96 0.91 -9.36
CA ALA A 596 18.16 2.11 -9.61
C ALA A 596 18.22 2.51 -11.10
N PRO A 597 17.10 2.58 -11.84
CA PRO A 597 17.12 2.79 -13.29
C PRO A 597 17.16 4.27 -13.70
N LEU A 598 17.16 5.18 -12.73
CA LEU A 598 17.02 6.61 -12.95
C LEU A 598 17.88 7.38 -11.96
N ASP A 599 18.65 8.34 -12.46
CA ASP A 599 19.40 9.30 -11.68
C ASP A 599 18.91 10.73 -12.02
N ILE A 600 18.81 11.59 -11.01
CA ILE A 600 18.68 13.04 -11.18
C ILE A 600 19.95 13.68 -10.65
N VAL A 601 20.62 14.44 -11.51
CA VAL A 601 21.84 15.18 -11.21
C VAL A 601 21.45 16.61 -10.84
N ALA A 602 21.82 17.05 -9.65
CA ALA A 602 21.47 18.36 -9.11
C ALA A 602 22.71 19.07 -8.56
N ARG A 603 22.69 20.41 -8.52
CA ARG A 603 23.71 21.18 -7.81
C ARG A 603 23.31 21.34 -6.35
N ALA A 604 24.29 21.20 -5.46
CA ALA A 604 24.13 21.40 -4.03
C ALA A 604 25.36 22.04 -3.42
N ARG A 605 25.23 22.57 -2.20
CA ARG A 605 26.34 23.05 -1.38
C ARG A 605 26.38 22.27 -0.08
N ARG A 606 27.58 21.96 0.42
CA ARG A 606 27.75 21.40 1.76
C ARG A 606 27.24 22.42 2.79
N ILE A 607 26.60 21.96 3.86
CA ILE A 607 26.15 22.77 5.00
C ILE A 607 26.95 22.33 6.23
N PRO A 608 28.13 22.91 6.51
CA PRO A 608 29.01 22.47 7.59
C PRO A 608 28.36 22.55 8.97
N GLU A 609 27.35 23.39 9.18
CA GLU A 609 26.67 23.53 10.46
C GLU A 609 25.62 22.42 10.70
N TRP A 610 25.16 21.75 9.64
CA TRP A 610 24.23 20.63 9.75
C TRP A 610 25.00 19.35 10.09
N GLN A 611 25.22 19.15 11.38
CA GLN A 611 26.07 18.10 11.94
C GLN A 611 25.27 16.89 12.40
N ARG A 612 25.94 15.75 12.57
CA ARG A 612 25.36 14.52 13.10
C ARG A 612 24.98 14.66 14.58
N TYR A 613 23.87 14.05 15.00
CA TYR A 613 23.44 13.97 16.40
C TYR A 613 23.07 12.52 16.76
N GLY A 614 23.98 11.78 17.41
CA GLY A 614 23.78 10.34 17.60
C GLY A 614 23.79 9.59 16.26
N GLY A 615 22.84 8.70 16.00
CA GLY A 615 22.69 7.97 14.73
C GLY A 615 21.98 8.73 13.62
N ILE A 616 21.49 9.94 13.89
CA ILE A 616 20.63 10.72 12.97
C ILE A 616 21.30 12.03 12.53
N THR A 617 20.69 12.72 11.57
CA THR A 617 21.03 14.11 11.29
C THR A 617 20.74 14.95 12.55
N GLY A 618 21.52 16.01 12.77
CA GLY A 618 21.09 17.08 13.66
C GLY A 618 19.82 17.77 13.14
N PRO A 619 19.25 18.70 13.92
CA PRO A 619 18.05 19.42 13.53
C PRO A 619 18.18 19.99 12.11
N LEU A 620 17.15 19.77 11.29
CA LEU A 620 17.14 20.25 9.92
C LEU A 620 17.21 21.78 9.91
N PRO A 621 18.18 22.40 9.21
CA PRO A 621 18.26 23.85 9.14
C PRO A 621 17.03 24.47 8.47
N TRP A 622 16.55 25.58 9.04
CA TRP A 622 15.52 26.40 8.40
C TRP A 622 16.00 26.91 7.04
N SER A 623 15.19 26.67 6.01
CA SER A 623 15.51 27.04 4.63
C SER A 623 14.95 28.42 4.23
N PRO A 624 15.70 29.22 3.45
CA PRO A 624 17.07 28.96 2.98
C PRO A 624 18.13 29.18 4.07
N ILE A 625 19.29 28.52 3.92
CA ILE A 625 20.48 28.65 4.76
C ILE A 625 21.68 29.08 3.90
N SER A 626 22.53 29.98 4.40
CA SER A 626 23.71 30.42 3.67
C SER A 626 24.84 29.39 3.78
N SER A 627 25.50 29.07 2.66
CA SER A 627 26.72 28.28 2.66
C SER A 627 27.78 28.88 1.74
N ARG A 628 29.01 28.98 2.27
CA ARG A 628 30.18 29.45 1.50
C ARG A 628 30.94 28.32 0.82
N GLU A 629 30.50 27.08 1.02
CA GLU A 629 31.08 25.91 0.39
C GLU A 629 30.84 25.99 -1.14
N PRO A 630 31.77 25.45 -1.94
CA PRO A 630 31.60 25.41 -3.39
C PRO A 630 30.34 24.62 -3.77
N GLU A 631 29.80 24.92 -4.95
CA GLU A 631 28.77 24.07 -5.54
C GLU A 631 29.39 22.75 -5.98
N GLU A 632 28.70 21.67 -5.64
CA GLU A 632 29.02 20.31 -6.01
C GLU A 632 27.85 19.72 -6.79
N GLU A 633 28.17 18.86 -7.74
CA GLU A 633 27.18 18.01 -8.38
C GLU A 633 26.88 16.81 -7.46
N VAL A 634 25.60 16.60 -7.15
CA VAL A 634 25.12 15.45 -6.40
C VAL A 634 24.17 14.61 -7.25
N THR A 635 24.24 13.29 -7.08
CA THR A 635 23.31 12.36 -7.73
C THR A 635 22.20 12.00 -6.77
N LEU A 636 20.96 12.10 -7.24
CA LEU A 636 19.76 11.67 -6.56
C LEU A 636 19.17 10.43 -7.25
N ILE A 637 18.71 9.46 -6.48
CA ILE A 637 18.06 8.24 -6.96
C ILE A 637 16.66 8.09 -6.34
N PRO A 638 15.76 7.26 -6.90
CA PRO A 638 14.47 7.02 -6.29
C PRO A 638 14.60 6.58 -4.83
N TYR A 639 13.77 7.16 -3.95
CA TYR A 639 13.78 6.98 -2.49
C TYR A 639 13.81 5.51 -2.08
N GLY A 640 13.04 4.67 -2.79
CA GLY A 640 12.95 3.24 -2.57
C GLY A 640 14.27 2.47 -2.75
N CYS A 641 15.23 3.01 -3.51
CA CYS A 641 16.45 2.33 -3.91
C CYS A 641 17.57 2.38 -2.88
N THR A 642 17.46 3.18 -1.81
CA THR A 642 18.50 3.30 -0.77
C THR A 642 17.98 3.08 0.64
N LYS A 643 18.84 2.63 1.55
CA LYS A 643 18.58 2.48 2.98
C LYS A 643 19.18 3.60 3.82
N ILE A 644 20.05 4.42 3.26
CA ILE A 644 20.57 5.60 3.94
C ILE A 644 20.23 6.82 3.06
N ARG A 645 19.35 7.69 3.52
CA ARG A 645 18.67 8.69 2.70
C ARG A 645 18.90 10.10 3.20
N ILE A 646 18.92 11.04 2.26
CA ILE A 646 18.55 12.43 2.50
C ILE A 646 17.57 12.77 1.38
N SER A 647 16.32 13.00 1.73
CA SER A 647 15.25 13.33 0.78
C SER A 647 14.62 14.68 1.05
N GLU A 648 14.75 15.18 2.28
CA GLU A 648 14.38 16.53 2.66
C GLU A 648 15.66 17.35 2.86
N PHE A 649 16.05 18.08 1.82
CA PHE A 649 17.27 18.88 1.79
C PHE A 649 17.00 20.29 2.31
N PRO A 650 17.89 20.89 3.11
CA PRO A 650 17.93 22.33 3.24
C PRO A 650 18.11 23.01 1.88
N VAL A 651 17.75 24.28 1.76
CA VAL A 651 18.00 25.06 0.55
C VAL A 651 19.13 26.04 0.78
N ALA A 652 20.17 25.95 -0.03
CA ALA A 652 21.41 26.71 0.10
C ALA A 652 21.38 28.01 -0.73
N VAL A 653 21.92 29.09 -0.16
CA VAL A 653 22.15 30.40 -0.81
C VAL A 653 23.57 30.92 -0.59
#